data_AF-A0A7V2HIE2-F1
#
_entry.id   AF-A0A7V2HIE2-F1
#
_cell.length_a   1.000
_cell.length_b   1.000
_cell.length_c   1.000
_cell.angle_alpha   90.00
_cell.angle_beta   90.00
_cell.angle_gamma   90.00
#
_symmetry.space_group_name_H-M   'P 1'
#
loop_
_entity.id
_entity.type
_entity.pdbx_description
1 polymer ?
#
loop_
_entity_poly.entity_id
_entity_poly.type
_entity_poly.pdbx_seq_one_letter_code
_entity_poly.pdbx_strand_id
1 'polypeptide(L)'
;MNRHLLLAVFLAPAAWSAVCDMSGYKAQPGLAASDQAGLLAVEWTGEGGAQLRARFRIENGRPLVDELAVRKAGGAWIQLARSLAPEFQVTSGVRRISNQQLAPMRALGIDTPERREKEKWNVFWDSPLTIPGSPNTNPGVPRQAAEIRRDAVRYSTNSCEVKTSGARLEISFPGLNIGIFSGQLRFTIYKGSNLLRQEAIAKTEERSVAYKYAAGLSGFQIASAPRVLWRDTARAWQKYEFGGAVNKDPVALRARNRLAIVEAAGGSLAVFPPPHKFFFAREIELNLGYVWYRKDSDQSFSVGVRHGDREEGYRPYGATDEVWEKRVRQARGFAQGNFALYNAPPGTWQRMAVYYYLSPAGARATQEAVMAYTHDDSFKALPGYKVAVSHFHTHFHELLLDQGSLDVQPQWLPVFRALGINIAMMSDFHGDGHPQDHGPLRFKEQHTYFEGCRRHSDRDFLIMPGEEPDAQFGGHYTTVFPRPVYWSHTRKADQPFEEQHPDYGKVYHVGSAADELELLRREGGLMWQAHPRTKGSTGFPDAVRHQPHYLSDRFLGASYQSLPVDQSESRICEQRCFGTLDDMNNWGPAKYLVAEGDTYQKYPDDDTFSHLIVNYVKLDRLPRFGEDWSPILKAMRAGQFFVSTGEVLIRSSALEGAGAKRTLSAEVEWTFPPEFVELVWGDGSRVDREVTSLTGQGAFAVTRHRLPFDAAGKKWVRFAAWDSAGNGAFTQPVHLR
;
A
#
# COMPACT_ATOMS: atom_id res chain seq x y z
N MET A 1 45.60 76.29 2.03
CA MET A 1 46.14 74.96 1.72
C MET A 1 45.71 73.99 2.81
N ASN A 2 44.66 73.21 2.59
CA ASN A 2 44.32 72.05 3.41
C ASN A 2 43.85 70.94 2.47
N ARG A 3 44.68 69.91 2.30
CA ARG A 3 44.39 68.71 1.52
C ARG A 3 43.68 67.72 2.45
N HIS A 4 42.40 67.44 2.20
CA HIS A 4 41.74 66.27 2.76
C HIS A 4 41.84 65.12 1.75
N LEU A 5 42.59 64.10 2.15
CA LEU A 5 42.73 62.83 1.44
C LEU A 5 41.50 61.96 1.78
N LEU A 6 40.59 61.74 0.82
CA LEU A 6 39.50 60.79 0.97
C LEU A 6 40.03 59.38 0.68
N LEU A 7 40.11 58.55 1.73
CA LEU A 7 40.41 57.13 1.65
C LEU A 7 39.13 56.39 1.23
N ALA A 8 39.08 55.87 0.00
CA ALA A 8 38.01 54.99 -0.44
C ALA A 8 38.28 53.58 0.11
N VAL A 9 37.53 53.18 1.14
CA VAL A 9 37.51 51.80 1.63
C VAL A 9 36.64 50.98 0.67
N PHE A 10 37.27 50.13 -0.13
CA PHE A 10 36.57 49.07 -0.85
C PHE A 10 36.12 48.01 0.16
N LEU A 11 34.84 48.06 0.56
CA LEU A 11 34.18 46.94 1.22
C LEU A 11 34.07 45.81 0.20
N ALA A 12 34.91 44.78 0.36
CA ALA A 12 34.70 43.52 -0.33
C ALA A 12 33.30 42.98 0.04
N PRO A 13 32.50 42.50 -0.92
CA PRO A 13 31.23 41.87 -0.58
C PRO A 13 31.52 40.69 0.34
N ALA A 14 30.80 40.62 1.47
CA ALA A 14 30.86 39.50 2.38
C ALA A 14 30.64 38.22 1.55
N ALA A 15 31.65 37.35 1.50
CA ALA A 15 31.52 36.03 0.91
C ALA A 15 30.37 35.33 1.66
N TRP A 16 29.25 35.10 0.97
CA TRP A 16 28.18 34.27 1.49
C TRP A 16 28.78 32.89 1.73
N SER A 17 29.01 32.57 3.00
CA SER A 17 29.52 31.29 3.46
C SER A 17 28.60 30.16 3.01
N ALA A 18 29.16 28.96 2.84
CA ALA A 18 28.47 27.72 2.46
C ALA A 18 27.01 27.67 2.95
N VAL A 19 26.09 27.47 2.01
CA VAL A 19 24.64 27.46 2.25
C VAL A 19 24.24 26.16 2.96
N CYS A 20 25.07 25.12 2.85
CA CYS A 20 24.77 23.81 3.39
C CYS A 20 25.72 23.39 4.52
N ASP A 21 25.15 22.89 5.61
CA ASP A 21 25.88 22.16 6.65
C ASP A 21 26.32 20.80 6.09
N MET A 22 27.63 20.63 5.96
CA MET A 22 28.29 19.43 5.45
C MET A 22 28.84 18.53 6.58
N SER A 23 28.58 18.84 7.85
CA SER A 23 29.11 18.08 9.00
C SER A 23 28.68 16.61 9.03
N GLY A 24 27.48 16.32 8.51
CA GLY A 24 26.94 14.97 8.35
C GLY A 24 27.38 14.24 7.07
N TYR A 25 28.07 14.94 6.15
CA TYR A 25 28.52 14.38 4.89
C TYR A 25 29.83 13.61 5.06
N LYS A 26 29.85 12.42 4.47
CA LYS A 26 31.04 11.58 4.32
C LYS A 26 31.20 11.25 2.85
N ALA A 27 32.30 11.71 2.25
CA ALA A 27 32.63 11.39 0.87
C ALA A 27 32.83 9.88 0.70
N GLN A 28 32.33 9.34 -0.41
CA GLN A 28 32.55 7.95 -0.77
C GLN A 28 32.68 7.79 -2.30
N PRO A 29 33.40 6.77 -2.78
CA PRO A 29 33.47 6.50 -4.21
C PRO A 29 32.07 6.33 -4.83
N GLY A 30 31.84 7.01 -5.94
CA GLY A 30 30.57 6.97 -6.67
C GLY A 30 29.40 7.72 -6.00
N LEU A 31 29.63 8.47 -4.92
CA LEU A 31 28.65 9.42 -4.36
C LEU A 31 29.39 10.59 -3.70
N ALA A 32 29.39 11.73 -4.37
CA ALA A 32 30.11 12.93 -3.94
C ALA A 32 29.18 14.13 -3.88
N ALA A 33 29.41 14.99 -2.89
CA ALA A 33 28.75 16.28 -2.74
C ALA A 33 29.79 17.38 -2.53
N SER A 34 29.55 18.55 -3.10
CA SER A 34 30.37 19.75 -2.93
C SER A 34 29.48 20.99 -2.93
N ASP A 35 29.64 21.85 -1.94
CA ASP A 35 29.02 23.19 -1.93
C ASP A 35 30.07 24.22 -2.38
N GLN A 36 29.78 24.92 -3.48
CA GLN A 36 30.62 26.00 -3.98
C GLN A 36 29.75 27.23 -4.27
N ALA A 37 30.06 28.34 -3.60
CA ALA A 37 29.37 29.62 -3.76
C ALA A 37 27.83 29.54 -3.63
N GLY A 38 27.32 28.69 -2.73
CA GLY A 38 25.89 28.54 -2.47
C GLY A 38 25.14 27.64 -3.47
N LEU A 39 25.89 26.89 -4.29
CA LEU A 39 25.38 25.85 -5.17
C LEU A 39 25.89 24.49 -4.68
N LEU A 40 24.99 23.68 -4.12
CA LEU A 40 25.28 22.30 -3.74
C LEU A 40 25.19 21.42 -4.98
N ALA A 41 26.33 20.89 -5.43
CA ALA A 41 26.39 19.87 -6.48
C ALA A 41 26.55 18.48 -5.87
N VAL A 42 25.74 17.54 -6.35
CA VAL A 42 25.82 16.12 -6.00
C VAL A 42 25.96 15.30 -7.25
N GLU A 43 26.97 14.44 -7.30
CA GLU A 43 27.20 13.49 -8.37
C GLU A 43 27.22 12.05 -7.82
N TRP A 44 26.58 11.13 -8.53
CA TRP A 44 26.58 9.72 -8.15
C TRP A 44 26.61 8.78 -9.34
N THR A 45 27.11 7.58 -9.10
CA THR A 45 27.03 6.46 -10.04
C THR A 45 25.70 5.75 -9.86
N GLY A 46 24.94 5.60 -10.93
CA GLY A 46 23.66 4.90 -10.96
C GLY A 46 23.73 3.57 -11.72
N GLU A 47 22.60 3.15 -12.28
CA GLU A 47 22.44 1.89 -13.00
C GLU A 47 23.26 1.86 -14.29
N GLY A 48 23.79 0.68 -14.65
CA GLY A 48 24.61 0.51 -15.85
C GLY A 48 25.88 1.37 -15.89
N GLY A 49 26.33 1.88 -14.73
CA GLY A 49 27.47 2.80 -14.64
C GLY A 49 27.17 4.23 -15.09
N ALA A 50 25.90 4.57 -15.32
CA ALA A 50 25.50 5.95 -15.61
C ALA A 50 26.00 6.90 -14.51
N GLN A 51 26.38 8.11 -14.89
CA GLN A 51 26.72 9.16 -13.94
C GLN A 51 25.59 10.18 -13.93
N LEU A 52 25.14 10.51 -12.73
CA LEU A 52 24.02 11.41 -12.49
C LEU A 52 24.49 12.61 -11.71
N ARG A 53 23.85 13.75 -11.94
CA ARG A 53 24.12 15.00 -11.24
C ARG A 53 22.82 15.69 -10.87
N ALA A 54 22.74 16.16 -9.64
CA ALA A 54 21.73 17.08 -9.17
C ALA A 54 22.44 18.31 -8.57
N ARG A 55 21.95 19.51 -8.88
CA ARG A 55 22.42 20.76 -8.27
C ARG A 55 21.27 21.44 -7.57
N PHE A 56 21.54 21.95 -6.38
CA PHE A 56 20.56 22.63 -5.55
C PHE A 56 21.07 23.99 -5.11
N ARG A 57 20.17 24.96 -5.04
CA ARG A 57 20.44 26.30 -4.53
C ARG A 57 19.25 26.81 -3.74
N ILE A 58 19.50 27.82 -2.91
CA ILE A 58 18.43 28.56 -2.23
C ILE A 58 18.32 29.94 -2.86
N GLU A 59 17.12 30.29 -3.30
CA GLU A 59 16.81 31.60 -3.88
C GLU A 59 15.62 32.22 -3.16
N ASN A 60 15.81 33.41 -2.58
CA ASN A 60 14.75 34.15 -1.89
C ASN A 60 13.99 33.30 -0.85
N GLY A 61 14.71 32.49 -0.08
CA GLY A 61 14.13 31.62 0.94
C GLY A 61 13.55 30.30 0.41
N ARG A 62 13.70 30.00 -0.89
CA ARG A 62 13.12 28.81 -1.54
C ARG A 62 14.22 27.86 -2.04
N PRO A 63 14.15 26.56 -1.69
CA PRO A 63 15.02 25.56 -2.30
C PRO A 63 14.62 25.33 -3.76
N LEU A 64 15.60 25.29 -4.64
CA LEU A 64 15.44 25.02 -6.08
C LEU A 64 16.33 23.86 -6.49
N VAL A 65 15.84 23.06 -7.44
CA VAL A 65 16.67 22.12 -8.20
C VAL A 65 17.22 22.89 -9.38
N ASP A 66 18.47 23.34 -9.26
CA ASP A 66 19.15 24.15 -10.26
C ASP A 66 19.39 23.36 -11.56
N GLU A 67 19.77 22.08 -11.43
CA GLU A 67 20.02 21.19 -12.56
C GLU A 67 19.72 19.73 -12.19
N LEU A 68 19.11 18.99 -13.13
CA LEU A 68 19.15 17.53 -13.17
C LEU A 68 19.83 17.10 -14.47
N ALA A 69 20.90 16.32 -14.38
CA ALA A 69 21.66 15.86 -15.53
C ALA A 69 22.10 14.39 -15.39
N VAL A 70 22.30 13.75 -16.54
CA VAL A 70 22.70 12.35 -16.62
C VAL A 70 23.63 12.12 -17.80
N ARG A 71 24.50 11.13 -17.71
CA ARG A 71 25.29 10.64 -18.86
C ARG A 71 25.51 9.15 -18.76
N LYS A 72 25.70 8.52 -19.92
CA LYS A 72 26.31 7.19 -19.99
C LYS A 72 27.77 7.27 -19.50
N ALA A 73 28.34 6.16 -19.05
CA ALA A 73 29.74 6.10 -18.66
C ALA A 73 30.64 6.65 -19.79
N GLY A 74 31.47 7.65 -19.48
CA GLY A 74 32.34 8.32 -20.46
C GLY A 74 31.65 9.22 -21.49
N GLY A 75 30.32 9.35 -21.45
CA GLY A 75 29.55 10.17 -22.38
C GLY A 75 29.49 11.66 -22.02
N ALA A 76 28.85 12.45 -22.89
CA ALA A 76 28.51 13.84 -22.62
C ALA A 76 27.35 13.96 -21.62
N TRP A 77 27.37 15.01 -20.80
CA TRP A 77 26.25 15.35 -19.91
C TRP A 77 25.01 15.76 -20.70
N ILE A 78 23.89 15.13 -20.35
CA ILE A 78 22.56 15.41 -20.88
C ILE A 78 21.80 16.15 -19.78
N GLN A 79 21.45 17.42 -20.04
CA GLN A 79 20.66 18.21 -19.11
C GLN A 79 19.18 17.81 -19.28
N LEU A 80 18.61 17.16 -18.28
CA LEU A 80 17.21 16.73 -18.29
C LEU A 80 16.28 17.88 -17.93
N ALA A 81 16.71 18.72 -16.97
CA ALA A 81 15.96 19.88 -16.55
C ALA A 81 16.86 20.89 -15.82
N ARG A 82 16.40 22.13 -15.71
CA ARG A 82 17.06 23.20 -14.97
C ARG A 82 16.04 24.12 -14.28
N SER A 83 16.48 24.78 -13.22
CA SER A 83 15.73 25.83 -12.52
C SER A 83 14.32 25.39 -12.10
N LEU A 84 14.20 24.16 -11.57
CA LEU A 84 12.93 23.62 -11.14
C LEU A 84 12.61 24.00 -9.69
N ALA A 85 11.33 24.26 -9.43
CA ALA A 85 10.82 24.49 -8.08
C ALA A 85 10.09 23.25 -7.57
N PRO A 86 10.39 22.75 -6.36
CA PRO A 86 9.62 21.68 -5.72
C PRO A 86 8.21 22.16 -5.39
N GLU A 87 7.19 21.43 -5.85
CA GLU A 87 5.78 21.71 -5.54
C GLU A 87 5.20 20.66 -4.61
N PHE A 88 4.43 21.12 -3.62
CA PHE A 88 3.56 20.30 -2.82
C PHE A 88 2.23 21.01 -2.58
N GLN A 89 1.15 20.24 -2.57
CA GLN A 89 -0.18 20.68 -2.15
C GLN A 89 -0.75 19.66 -1.18
N VAL A 90 -1.43 20.14 -0.14
CA VAL A 90 -2.15 19.29 0.83
C VAL A 90 -3.61 19.71 0.84
N THR A 91 -4.48 18.71 0.91
CA THR A 91 -5.88 18.91 1.28
C THR A 91 -6.14 18.15 2.57
N SER A 92 -6.59 18.85 3.60
CA SER A 92 -6.93 18.25 4.90
C SER A 92 -8.43 18.38 5.18
N GLY A 93 -9.01 17.35 5.78
CA GLY A 93 -10.37 17.34 6.33
C GLY A 93 -10.40 16.80 7.76
N VAL A 94 -11.58 16.79 8.36
CA VAL A 94 -11.79 16.30 9.74
C VAL A 94 -12.11 14.80 9.73
N ARG A 95 -11.20 14.01 10.31
CA ARG A 95 -11.31 12.58 10.57
C ARG A 95 -12.43 12.31 11.57
N ARG A 96 -13.31 11.35 11.25
CA ARG A 96 -14.38 10.91 12.14
C ARG A 96 -14.42 9.39 12.21
N ILE A 97 -14.84 8.85 13.36
CA ILE A 97 -15.22 7.43 13.46
C ILE A 97 -16.40 7.15 12.51
N SER A 98 -16.59 5.90 12.10
CA SER A 98 -17.75 5.48 11.30
C SER A 98 -18.86 4.86 12.15
N ASN A 99 -20.10 4.93 11.68
CA ASN A 99 -21.20 4.19 12.29
C ASN A 99 -20.99 2.68 12.22
N GLN A 100 -20.28 2.18 11.19
CA GLN A 100 -19.90 0.78 11.08
C GLN A 100 -19.00 0.32 12.23
N GLN A 101 -18.02 1.13 12.65
CA GLN A 101 -17.18 0.83 13.82
C GLN A 101 -17.92 0.98 15.15
N LEU A 102 -18.87 1.93 15.22
CA LEU A 102 -19.66 2.15 16.44
C LEU A 102 -20.58 0.97 16.76
N ALA A 103 -21.08 0.24 15.75
CA ALA A 103 -21.96 -0.90 15.94
C ALA A 103 -21.35 -2.01 16.82
N PRO A 104 -20.18 -2.62 16.48
CA PRO A 104 -19.55 -3.63 17.33
C PRO A 104 -19.09 -3.05 18.68
N MET A 105 -18.63 -1.79 18.72
CA MET A 105 -18.27 -1.13 20.00
C MET A 105 -19.44 -1.06 20.98
N ARG A 106 -20.65 -0.76 20.49
CA ARG A 106 -21.87 -0.74 21.31
C ARG A 106 -22.26 -2.14 21.75
N ALA A 107 -22.22 -3.11 20.84
CA ALA A 107 -22.51 -4.51 21.15
C ALA A 107 -21.58 -5.07 22.24
N LEU A 108 -20.31 -4.65 22.24
CA LEU A 108 -19.32 -5.01 23.24
C LEU A 108 -19.36 -4.17 24.52
N GLY A 109 -20.20 -3.13 24.59
CA GLY A 109 -20.26 -2.22 25.75
C GLY A 109 -19.01 -1.36 25.93
N ILE A 110 -18.22 -1.12 24.88
CA ILE A 110 -16.96 -0.34 24.91
C ILE A 110 -17.07 1.02 24.21
N ASP A 111 -18.28 1.44 23.84
CA ASP A 111 -18.55 2.70 23.13
C ASP A 111 -18.49 3.94 24.05
N THR A 112 -17.29 4.32 24.49
CA THR A 112 -17.04 5.54 25.29
C THR A 112 -16.43 6.67 24.46
N PRO A 113 -16.55 7.95 24.86
CA PRO A 113 -15.88 9.07 24.18
C PRO A 113 -14.37 8.87 24.00
N GLU A 114 -13.69 8.36 25.03
CA GLU A 114 -12.25 8.08 25.01
C GLU A 114 -11.92 6.97 24.01
N ARG A 115 -12.75 5.92 23.96
CA ARG A 115 -12.56 4.84 22.99
C ARG A 115 -12.80 5.33 21.57
N ARG A 116 -13.84 6.13 21.33
CA ARG A 116 -14.11 6.75 20.01
C ARG A 116 -12.94 7.61 19.53
N GLU A 117 -12.34 8.38 20.44
CA GLU A 117 -11.17 9.22 20.12
C GLU A 117 -9.95 8.41 19.69
N LYS A 118 -9.77 7.21 20.26
CA LYS A 118 -8.72 6.26 19.84
C LYS A 118 -9.09 5.57 18.51
N GLU A 119 -10.30 5.05 18.40
CA GLU A 119 -10.72 4.19 17.27
C GLU A 119 -10.99 4.93 15.97
N LYS A 120 -11.23 6.25 16.01
CA LYS A 120 -11.36 7.05 14.78
C LYS A 120 -10.10 7.01 13.92
N TRP A 121 -8.92 6.77 14.52
CA TRP A 121 -7.69 6.62 13.76
C TRP A 121 -7.67 5.33 12.96
N ASN A 122 -8.44 4.31 13.37
CA ASN A 122 -8.61 3.06 12.64
C ASN A 122 -9.71 3.13 11.57
N VAL A 123 -10.39 4.26 11.36
CA VAL A 123 -11.57 4.32 10.47
C VAL A 123 -11.24 4.05 9.01
N PHE A 124 -12.11 3.25 8.38
CA PHE A 124 -12.12 3.02 6.94
C PHE A 124 -13.22 3.80 6.22
N TRP A 125 -14.44 3.71 6.75
CA TRP A 125 -15.62 4.39 6.24
C TRP A 125 -15.65 5.83 6.74
N ASP A 126 -14.80 6.62 6.12
CA ASP A 126 -14.79 8.07 6.24
C ASP A 126 -14.51 8.65 4.84
N SER A 127 -15.23 9.71 4.47
CA SER A 127 -14.87 10.53 3.31
C SER A 127 -14.83 12.00 3.76
N PRO A 128 -13.69 12.47 4.30
CA PRO A 128 -13.56 13.80 4.89
C PRO A 128 -13.83 14.96 3.92
N LEU A 129 -13.73 14.70 2.61
CA LEU A 129 -13.87 15.71 1.56
C LEU A 129 -15.24 15.70 0.87
N THR A 130 -16.12 14.74 1.21
CA THR A 130 -17.49 14.68 0.67
C THR A 130 -18.39 15.62 1.48
N ILE A 131 -19.04 16.59 0.81
CA ILE A 131 -20.04 17.50 1.40
C ILE A 131 -21.39 17.19 0.76
N PRO A 132 -22.49 17.04 1.54
CA PRO A 132 -22.59 17.14 3.00
C PRO A 132 -22.11 15.87 3.74
N GLY A 133 -21.44 14.95 3.07
CA GLY A 133 -21.11 13.63 3.60
C GLY A 133 -22.18 12.60 3.26
N SER A 134 -21.81 11.33 3.29
CA SER A 134 -22.72 10.23 3.00
C SER A 134 -23.67 10.01 4.20
N PRO A 135 -25.01 9.93 3.98
CA PRO A 135 -25.96 9.64 5.04
C PRO A 135 -25.63 8.33 5.77
N ASN A 136 -25.83 8.30 7.09
CA ASN A 136 -25.62 7.13 7.94
C ASN A 136 -24.19 6.55 7.95
N THR A 137 -23.18 7.20 7.34
CA THR A 137 -21.80 6.71 7.34
C THR A 137 -21.02 7.13 8.58
N ASN A 138 -21.06 8.41 8.95
CA ASN A 138 -20.36 8.95 10.13
C ASN A 138 -21.34 9.71 11.04
N PRO A 139 -21.11 9.74 12.37
CA PRO A 139 -21.78 10.69 13.24
C PRO A 139 -21.42 12.14 12.86
N GLY A 140 -22.31 13.08 13.17
CA GLY A 140 -22.08 14.52 12.99
C GLY A 140 -22.16 15.02 11.54
N VAL A 141 -22.73 14.26 10.60
CA VAL A 141 -23.13 14.80 9.29
C VAL A 141 -24.35 15.74 9.44
N PRO A 142 -24.50 16.81 8.64
CA PRO A 142 -23.73 17.12 7.43
C PRO A 142 -22.33 17.69 7.73
N ARG A 143 -21.34 17.30 6.92
CA ARG A 143 -20.01 17.93 6.83
C ARG A 143 -20.13 19.32 6.23
N GLN A 144 -19.27 20.24 6.68
CA GLN A 144 -19.24 21.62 6.21
C GLN A 144 -18.03 21.89 5.32
N ALA A 145 -18.16 22.82 4.38
CA ALA A 145 -17.03 23.26 3.54
C ALA A 145 -15.85 23.81 4.34
N ALA A 146 -16.11 24.43 5.50
CA ALA A 146 -15.09 24.95 6.41
C ALA A 146 -14.21 23.87 7.05
N GLU A 147 -14.62 22.59 7.01
CA GLU A 147 -13.79 21.47 7.49
C GLU A 147 -12.65 21.14 6.52
N ILE A 148 -12.70 21.63 5.28
CA ILE A 148 -11.73 21.32 4.24
C ILE A 148 -10.80 22.51 4.03
N ARG A 149 -9.49 22.27 4.21
CA ARG A 149 -8.44 23.24 3.87
C ARG A 149 -7.58 22.72 2.73
N ARG A 150 -7.23 23.62 1.82
CA ARG A 150 -6.38 23.35 0.65
C ARG A 150 -5.26 24.37 0.65
N ASP A 151 -4.03 23.89 0.69
CA ASP A 151 -2.85 24.73 0.81
C ASP A 151 -1.73 24.23 -0.09
N ALA A 152 -0.99 25.19 -0.66
CA ALA A 152 0.25 24.95 -1.36
C ALA A 152 1.45 25.25 -0.46
N VAL A 153 2.57 24.60 -0.73
CA VAL A 153 3.80 24.78 0.04
C VAL A 153 4.34 26.20 -0.01
N ARG A 154 4.88 26.65 1.12
CA ARG A 154 5.70 27.85 1.26
C ARG A 154 7.02 27.47 1.92
N TYR A 155 8.09 28.08 1.45
CA TYR A 155 9.44 27.86 1.98
C TYR A 155 9.95 29.13 2.65
N SER A 156 10.60 28.96 3.79
CA SER A 156 11.39 29.97 4.48
C SER A 156 12.70 29.32 4.92
N THR A 157 13.54 29.01 3.95
CA THR A 157 14.77 28.25 4.11
C THR A 157 15.98 29.16 3.86
N ASN A 158 16.94 29.19 4.78
CA ASN A 158 18.20 29.94 4.62
C ASN A 158 19.44 29.04 4.55
N SER A 159 19.30 27.75 4.82
CA SER A 159 20.39 26.77 4.76
C SER A 159 19.88 25.39 4.34
N CYS A 160 20.82 24.49 4.04
CA CYS A 160 20.53 23.07 3.85
C CYS A 160 21.42 22.19 4.75
N GLU A 161 21.07 20.92 4.93
CA GLU A 161 21.88 19.92 5.64
C GLU A 161 22.15 18.75 4.71
N VAL A 162 23.40 18.31 4.61
CA VAL A 162 23.82 17.16 3.80
C VAL A 162 24.33 16.05 4.69
N LYS A 163 23.73 14.86 4.57
CA LYS A 163 24.06 13.68 5.37
C LYS A 163 24.30 12.46 4.50
N THR A 164 25.43 11.77 4.72
CA THR A 164 25.67 10.44 4.14
C THR A 164 25.05 9.38 5.05
N SER A 165 24.14 8.57 4.52
CA SER A 165 23.46 7.47 5.21
C SER A 165 23.67 6.17 4.42
N GLY A 166 24.73 5.43 4.74
CA GLY A 166 25.14 4.25 3.98
C GLY A 166 25.47 4.59 2.52
N ALA A 167 24.77 3.96 1.57
CA ALA A 167 24.88 4.19 0.13
C ALA A 167 23.99 5.34 -0.36
N ARG A 168 23.52 6.20 0.54
CA ARG A 168 22.58 7.29 0.23
C ARG A 168 23.12 8.64 0.67
N LEU A 169 22.63 9.67 0.01
CA LEU A 169 22.83 11.06 0.42
C LEU A 169 21.46 11.71 0.65
N GLU A 170 21.27 12.27 1.85
CA GLU A 170 20.08 13.01 2.24
C GLU A 170 20.42 14.50 2.26
N ILE A 171 19.60 15.30 1.58
CA ILE A 171 19.75 16.76 1.49
C ILE A 171 18.45 17.36 2.03
N SER A 172 18.53 18.02 3.19
CA SER A 172 17.36 18.57 3.89
C SER A 172 17.35 20.08 3.85
N PHE A 173 16.17 20.66 3.62
CA PHE A 173 15.91 22.11 3.59
C PHE A 173 14.82 22.42 4.62
N PRO A 174 15.19 22.85 5.84
CA PRO A 174 14.24 23.24 6.88
C PRO A 174 13.40 24.47 6.49
N GLY A 175 12.23 24.64 7.10
CA GLY A 175 11.37 25.82 6.87
C GLY A 175 10.26 25.62 5.83
N LEU A 176 9.87 24.36 5.58
CA LEU A 176 8.69 24.01 4.80
C LEU A 176 7.43 24.24 5.64
N ASN A 177 6.46 24.98 5.11
CA ASN A 177 5.10 25.09 5.66
C ASN A 177 4.08 24.75 4.57
N ILE A 178 3.08 23.93 4.88
CA ILE A 178 2.03 23.54 3.94
C ILE A 178 0.71 23.30 4.69
N GLY A 179 -0.18 24.30 4.63
CA GLY A 179 -1.41 24.32 5.42
C GLY A 179 -1.11 24.18 6.91
N ILE A 180 -1.62 23.11 7.51
CA ILE A 180 -1.47 22.80 8.93
C ILE A 180 -0.16 22.10 9.29
N PHE A 181 0.68 21.82 8.30
CA PHE A 181 1.93 21.09 8.47
C PHE A 181 3.13 22.02 8.40
N SER A 182 4.12 21.75 9.26
CA SER A 182 5.43 22.41 9.23
C SER A 182 6.56 21.39 9.33
N GLY A 183 7.70 21.67 8.70
CA GLY A 183 8.82 20.74 8.64
C GLY A 183 9.89 21.12 7.62
N GLN A 184 10.29 20.15 6.81
CA GLN A 184 11.40 20.29 5.86
C GLN A 184 11.10 19.61 4.52
N LEU A 185 11.71 20.14 3.47
CA LEU A 185 11.87 19.43 2.21
C LEU A 185 13.10 18.53 2.29
N ARG A 186 13.05 17.32 1.74
CA ARG A 186 14.22 16.45 1.63
C ARG A 186 14.34 15.86 0.23
N PHE A 187 15.56 15.84 -0.30
CA PHE A 187 15.94 15.00 -1.42
C PHE A 187 16.79 13.83 -0.91
N THR A 188 16.52 12.63 -1.40
CA THR A 188 17.33 11.43 -1.13
C THR A 188 17.83 10.84 -2.44
N ILE A 189 19.14 10.66 -2.52
CA ILE A 189 19.86 10.09 -3.66
C ILE A 189 20.39 8.71 -3.28
N TYR A 190 20.31 7.76 -4.21
CA TYR A 190 20.68 6.37 -3.98
C TYR A 190 21.83 5.95 -4.91
N LYS A 191 23.02 5.72 -4.35
CA LYS A 191 24.16 5.20 -5.11
C LYS A 191 23.83 3.82 -5.69
N GLY A 192 24.17 3.62 -6.96
CA GLY A 192 23.86 2.40 -7.71
C GLY A 192 22.47 2.39 -8.35
N SER A 193 21.71 3.48 -8.23
CA SER A 193 20.39 3.64 -8.83
C SER A 193 20.25 5.01 -9.52
N ASN A 194 19.38 5.09 -10.52
CA ASN A 194 19.01 6.35 -11.16
C ASN A 194 17.85 7.07 -10.45
N LEU A 195 17.44 6.57 -9.27
CA LEU A 195 16.38 7.15 -8.46
C LEU A 195 16.82 8.42 -7.71
N LEU A 196 15.92 9.40 -7.70
CA LEU A 196 15.94 10.57 -6.83
C LEU A 196 14.57 10.66 -6.15
N ARG A 197 14.53 10.69 -4.82
CA ARG A 197 13.29 10.85 -4.05
C ARG A 197 13.18 12.27 -3.51
N GLN A 198 12.03 12.89 -3.67
CA GLN A 198 11.67 14.17 -3.05
C GLN A 198 10.58 13.93 -2.00
N GLU A 199 10.74 14.50 -0.81
CA GLU A 199 9.78 14.37 0.28
C GLU A 199 9.48 15.71 0.94
N ALA A 200 8.21 15.97 1.25
CA ALA A 200 7.86 16.87 2.34
C ALA A 200 7.76 16.02 3.62
N ILE A 201 8.64 16.29 4.58
CA ILE A 201 8.64 15.65 5.90
C ILE A 201 8.14 16.69 6.90
N ALA A 202 6.87 16.57 7.29
CA ALA A 202 6.19 17.61 8.05
C ALA A 202 5.23 17.01 9.07
N LYS A 203 4.95 17.75 10.14
CA LYS A 203 4.01 17.34 11.19
C LYS A 203 2.99 18.43 11.47
N THR A 204 1.90 18.05 12.12
CA THR A 204 0.88 18.96 12.64
C THR A 204 0.57 18.59 14.08
N GLU A 205 0.15 19.57 14.88
CA GLU A 205 -0.36 19.34 16.24
C GLU A 205 -1.89 19.32 16.28
N GLU A 206 -2.54 19.52 15.14
CA GLU A 206 -4.00 19.48 15.04
C GLU A 206 -4.56 18.08 15.24
N ARG A 207 -5.69 18.01 15.93
CA ARG A 207 -6.38 16.75 16.24
C ARG A 207 -7.31 16.36 15.10
N SER A 208 -7.55 15.06 14.94
CA SER A 208 -8.55 14.53 14.00
C SER A 208 -8.28 14.90 12.54
N VAL A 209 -7.02 14.87 12.10
CA VAL A 209 -6.67 15.23 10.73
C VAL A 209 -6.70 14.01 9.83
N ALA A 210 -7.45 14.13 8.73
CA ALA A 210 -7.31 13.28 7.56
C ALA A 210 -6.77 14.11 6.40
N TYR A 211 -5.79 13.62 5.63
CA TYR A 211 -5.21 14.43 4.57
C TYR A 211 -4.78 13.61 3.36
N LYS A 212 -4.66 14.30 2.22
CA LYS A 212 -4.01 13.82 1.00
C LYS A 212 -3.02 14.86 0.51
N TYR A 213 -2.16 14.47 -0.43
CA TYR A 213 -1.21 15.39 -1.03
C TYR A 213 -1.07 15.23 -2.55
N ALA A 214 -0.54 16.26 -3.19
CA ALA A 214 0.08 16.22 -4.50
C ALA A 214 1.52 16.74 -4.36
N ALA A 215 2.43 16.21 -5.19
CA ALA A 215 3.85 16.56 -5.14
C ALA A 215 4.43 16.55 -6.56
N GLY A 216 5.43 17.35 -6.83
CA GLY A 216 6.07 17.40 -8.14
C GLY A 216 7.20 18.41 -8.25
N LEU A 217 7.57 18.70 -9.49
CA LEU A 217 8.49 19.77 -9.87
C LEU A 217 7.82 20.67 -10.89
N SER A 218 8.04 21.98 -10.77
CA SER A 218 7.56 22.99 -11.72
C SER A 218 8.70 23.77 -12.36
N GLY A 219 8.41 24.37 -13.53
CA GLY A 219 9.36 25.19 -14.27
C GLY A 219 10.09 24.46 -15.41
N PHE A 220 9.66 23.25 -15.78
CA PHE A 220 10.20 22.56 -16.96
C PHE A 220 10.01 23.43 -18.20
N GLN A 221 11.09 23.69 -18.92
CA GLN A 221 11.05 24.54 -20.11
C GLN A 221 10.63 23.72 -21.34
N ILE A 222 9.55 24.12 -21.99
CA ILE A 222 8.98 23.42 -23.17
C ILE A 222 10.03 23.33 -24.29
N ALA A 223 10.87 24.35 -24.47
CA ALA A 223 11.91 24.35 -25.51
C ALA A 223 12.94 23.21 -25.35
N SER A 224 13.26 22.80 -24.11
CA SER A 224 14.23 21.74 -23.82
C SER A 224 13.59 20.40 -23.44
N ALA A 225 12.33 20.43 -23.03
CA ALA A 225 11.53 19.28 -22.65
C ALA A 225 10.15 19.38 -23.33
N PRO A 226 10.06 19.10 -24.64
CA PRO A 226 8.90 19.48 -25.44
C PRO A 226 7.64 18.67 -25.16
N ARG A 227 7.72 17.58 -24.37
CA ARG A 227 6.58 16.70 -24.16
C ARG A 227 6.64 15.86 -22.89
N VAL A 228 5.45 15.50 -22.43
CA VAL A 228 5.21 14.45 -21.43
C VAL A 228 4.57 13.25 -22.13
N LEU A 229 5.03 12.05 -21.82
CA LEU A 229 4.50 10.78 -22.32
C LEU A 229 4.01 9.90 -21.16
N TRP A 230 3.02 9.07 -21.44
CA TRP A 230 2.55 8.03 -20.53
C TRP A 230 1.91 6.88 -21.33
N ARG A 231 1.67 5.75 -20.68
CA ARG A 231 0.79 4.72 -21.22
C ARG A 231 -0.60 4.90 -20.64
N ASP A 232 -1.64 4.94 -21.46
CA ASP A 232 -3.01 4.92 -20.94
C ASP A 232 -3.42 3.53 -20.42
N THR A 233 -4.59 3.44 -19.81
CA THR A 233 -5.14 2.18 -19.29
C THR A 233 -5.40 1.13 -20.38
N ALA A 234 -5.62 1.57 -21.63
CA ALA A 234 -5.70 0.72 -22.82
C ALA A 234 -4.32 0.30 -23.37
N ARG A 235 -3.24 0.60 -22.65
CA ARG A 235 -1.84 0.23 -22.94
C ARG A 235 -1.21 1.02 -24.09
N ALA A 236 -1.90 1.99 -24.67
CA ALA A 236 -1.40 2.80 -25.76
C ALA A 236 -0.51 3.95 -25.25
N TRP A 237 0.48 4.33 -26.06
CA TRP A 237 1.33 5.47 -25.76
C TRP A 237 0.60 6.76 -26.07
N GLN A 238 0.57 7.64 -25.07
CA GLN A 238 0.02 8.99 -25.16
C GLN A 238 1.15 10.01 -25.01
N LYS A 239 0.93 11.20 -25.56
CA LYS A 239 1.84 12.34 -25.41
C LYS A 239 1.07 13.64 -25.34
N TYR A 240 1.63 14.62 -24.64
CA TYR A 240 1.19 16.01 -24.70
C TYR A 240 2.39 16.91 -25.01
N GLU A 241 2.28 17.70 -26.08
CA GLU A 241 3.38 18.53 -26.64
C GLU A 241 3.16 20.04 -26.39
N PHE A 242 2.31 20.39 -25.42
CA PHE A 242 2.10 21.76 -24.91
C PHE A 242 1.66 22.84 -25.93
N GLY A 243 1.15 22.43 -27.10
CA GLY A 243 0.60 23.35 -28.10
C GLY A 243 -0.76 23.97 -27.77
N GLY A 244 -1.42 23.52 -26.69
CA GLY A 244 -2.73 24.04 -26.25
C GLY A 244 -2.62 25.26 -25.32
N ALA A 245 -3.76 25.75 -24.83
CA ALA A 245 -3.82 26.86 -23.86
C ALA A 245 -3.19 26.49 -22.50
N VAL A 246 -2.75 27.50 -21.76
CA VAL A 246 -2.27 27.37 -20.37
C VAL A 246 -3.36 26.73 -19.50
N ASN A 247 -2.97 25.79 -18.64
CA ASN A 247 -3.89 25.10 -17.76
C ASN A 247 -4.20 25.94 -16.51
N LYS A 248 -5.46 25.89 -16.05
CA LYS A 248 -5.86 26.46 -14.75
C LYS A 248 -5.58 25.49 -13.60
N ASP A 249 -5.75 24.20 -13.86
CA ASP A 249 -5.63 23.11 -12.90
C ASP A 249 -4.70 22.01 -13.44
N PRO A 250 -4.12 21.16 -12.57
CA PRO A 250 -3.42 19.96 -13.01
C PRO A 250 -4.32 19.05 -13.86
N VAL A 251 -3.79 18.58 -14.98
CA VAL A 251 -4.41 17.54 -15.81
C VAL A 251 -4.02 16.19 -15.22
N ALA A 252 -4.95 15.54 -14.54
CA ALA A 252 -4.77 14.18 -14.02
C ALA A 252 -4.73 13.16 -15.17
N LEU A 253 -3.70 12.32 -15.19
CA LEU A 253 -3.51 11.29 -16.21
C LEU A 253 -3.91 9.94 -15.62
N ARG A 254 -4.91 9.27 -16.21
CA ARG A 254 -5.15 7.83 -16.00
C ARG A 254 -4.08 7.01 -16.70
N ALA A 255 -2.85 7.14 -16.19
CA ALA A 255 -1.69 6.45 -16.69
C ALA A 255 -1.64 5.07 -16.06
N ARG A 256 -1.46 4.05 -16.91
CA ARG A 256 -1.04 2.72 -16.46
C ARG A 256 0.31 2.86 -15.75
N ASN A 257 0.52 2.04 -14.72
CA ASN A 257 1.73 2.04 -13.90
C ASN A 257 2.01 3.34 -13.12
N ARG A 258 1.05 4.28 -13.08
CA ARG A 258 1.18 5.58 -12.39
C ARG A 258 2.46 6.34 -12.79
N LEU A 259 2.77 6.33 -14.08
CA LEU A 259 4.04 6.84 -14.59
C LEU A 259 3.82 7.93 -15.65
N ALA A 260 4.43 9.09 -15.43
CA ALA A 260 4.60 10.13 -16.43
C ALA A 260 6.09 10.30 -16.75
N ILE A 261 6.42 10.57 -18.01
CA ILE A 261 7.80 10.69 -18.47
C ILE A 261 7.96 12.00 -19.22
N VAL A 262 8.79 12.88 -18.68
CA VAL A 262 9.26 14.08 -19.39
C VAL A 262 10.35 13.65 -20.35
N GLU A 263 10.18 13.93 -21.64
CA GLU A 263 11.24 13.73 -22.62
C GLU A 263 12.01 15.03 -22.80
N ALA A 264 13.32 14.99 -22.54
CA ALA A 264 14.25 16.10 -22.69
C ALA A 264 15.13 15.90 -23.93
N ALA A 265 15.90 16.93 -24.30
CA ALA A 265 16.86 16.84 -25.39
C ALA A 265 17.97 15.80 -25.08
N GLY A 266 17.80 14.58 -25.58
CA GLY A 266 18.76 13.48 -25.47
C GLY A 266 18.54 12.50 -24.31
N GLY A 267 17.57 12.73 -23.43
CA GLY A 267 17.29 11.86 -22.29
C GLY A 267 15.85 12.00 -21.79
N SER A 268 15.53 11.42 -20.64
CA SER A 268 14.19 11.56 -20.06
C SER A 268 14.20 11.47 -18.54
N LEU A 269 13.13 11.99 -17.94
CA LEU A 269 12.88 12.00 -16.51
C LEU A 269 11.51 11.37 -16.25
N ALA A 270 11.49 10.22 -15.58
CA ALA A 270 10.25 9.60 -15.12
C ALA A 270 9.82 10.17 -13.76
N VAL A 271 8.50 10.25 -13.54
CA VAL A 271 7.86 10.73 -12.30
C VAL A 271 6.79 9.72 -11.89
N PHE A 272 6.86 9.22 -10.66
CA PHE A 272 5.95 8.19 -10.16
C PHE A 272 5.87 8.17 -8.62
N PRO A 273 4.77 7.65 -8.05
CA PRO A 273 4.63 7.52 -6.60
C PRO A 273 5.30 6.25 -6.05
N PRO A 274 5.55 6.16 -4.72
CA PRO A 274 5.75 4.87 -4.07
C PRO A 274 4.64 3.86 -4.47
N PRO A 275 4.96 2.58 -4.75
CA PRO A 275 3.99 1.69 -5.41
C PRO A 275 2.85 1.24 -4.50
N HIS A 276 3.08 1.08 -3.20
CA HIS A 276 2.02 0.66 -2.26
C HIS A 276 1.72 1.71 -1.20
N LYS A 277 2.75 2.27 -0.56
CA LYS A 277 2.56 3.21 0.56
C LYS A 277 1.93 4.56 0.14
N PHE A 278 1.92 4.88 -1.16
CA PHE A 278 1.18 6.03 -1.71
C PHE A 278 -0.33 5.80 -1.76
N PHE A 279 -0.82 4.59 -1.53
CA PHE A 279 -2.23 4.28 -1.65
C PHE A 279 -2.78 4.03 -0.25
N PHE A 280 -3.75 4.86 0.15
CA PHE A 280 -4.59 4.52 1.29
C PHE A 280 -5.62 3.48 0.87
N ALA A 281 -5.96 2.54 1.77
CA ALA A 281 -6.96 1.54 1.48
C ALA A 281 -8.30 2.18 1.08
N ARG A 282 -8.94 1.51 0.12
CA ARG A 282 -10.25 1.80 -0.45
C ARG A 282 -10.90 0.46 -0.77
N GLU A 283 -12.22 0.40 -0.81
CA GLU A 283 -12.96 -0.79 -1.31
C GLU A 283 -12.98 -0.86 -2.85
N ILE A 284 -12.45 0.18 -3.50
CA ILE A 284 -12.42 0.40 -4.93
C ILE A 284 -10.99 0.75 -5.36
N GLU A 285 -10.50 0.13 -6.42
CA GLU A 285 -9.11 0.25 -6.87
C GLU A 285 -8.99 0.99 -8.22
N LEU A 286 -9.98 1.80 -8.57
CA LEU A 286 -9.99 2.57 -9.83
C LEU A 286 -8.75 3.45 -9.94
N ASN A 287 -8.25 3.60 -11.17
CA ASN A 287 -7.23 4.58 -11.50
C ASN A 287 -7.82 6.00 -11.51
N LEU A 288 -7.59 6.76 -10.43
CA LEU A 288 -8.06 8.15 -10.26
C LEU A 288 -7.10 9.22 -10.84
N GLY A 289 -6.16 8.78 -11.67
CA GLY A 289 -5.11 9.59 -12.26
C GLY A 289 -4.06 10.05 -11.26
N TYR A 290 -3.11 9.16 -10.95
CA TYR A 290 -2.11 9.33 -9.89
C TYR A 290 -0.87 10.13 -10.28
N VAL A 291 -0.73 10.44 -11.57
CA VAL A 291 0.26 11.40 -12.08
C VAL A 291 -0.45 12.51 -12.85
N TRP A 292 0.21 13.66 -12.97
CA TRP A 292 -0.37 14.84 -13.60
C TRP A 292 0.67 15.66 -14.33
N TYR A 293 0.21 16.47 -15.29
CA TYR A 293 0.96 17.60 -15.83
C TYR A 293 0.13 18.88 -15.74
N ARG A 294 0.78 20.05 -15.80
CA ARG A 294 0.13 21.36 -15.91
C ARG A 294 0.98 22.27 -16.78
N LYS A 295 0.46 22.72 -17.92
CA LYS A 295 1.07 23.82 -18.68
C LYS A 295 0.90 25.10 -17.88
N ASP A 296 1.99 25.65 -17.36
CA ASP A 296 1.97 26.83 -16.49
C ASP A 296 2.03 28.14 -17.29
N SER A 297 2.70 28.12 -18.44
CA SER A 297 2.82 29.26 -19.37
C SER A 297 3.05 28.75 -20.79
N ASP A 298 3.20 29.65 -21.76
CA ASP A 298 3.61 29.28 -23.12
C ASP A 298 5.04 28.72 -23.21
N GLN A 299 5.83 28.83 -22.14
CA GLN A 299 7.22 28.40 -22.10
C GLN A 299 7.49 27.30 -21.08
N SER A 300 6.57 27.06 -20.13
CA SER A 300 6.83 26.18 -18.99
C SER A 300 5.67 25.29 -18.60
N PHE A 301 6.01 24.17 -17.96
CA PHE A 301 5.05 23.25 -17.37
C PHE A 301 5.58 22.60 -16.08
N SER A 302 4.67 21.89 -15.41
CA SER A 302 4.88 21.13 -14.18
C SER A 302 4.43 19.69 -14.36
N VAL A 303 5.04 18.76 -13.61
CA VAL A 303 4.68 17.34 -13.59
C VAL A 303 4.84 16.78 -12.18
N GLY A 304 4.00 15.82 -11.81
CA GLY A 304 4.02 15.27 -10.45
C GLY A 304 3.10 14.08 -10.23
N VAL A 305 2.97 13.71 -8.95
CA VAL A 305 2.02 12.72 -8.43
C VAL A 305 0.88 13.42 -7.68
N ARG A 306 -0.29 12.76 -7.60
CA ARG A 306 -1.46 13.30 -6.90
C ARG A 306 -2.39 12.20 -6.40
N HIS A 307 -3.26 12.58 -5.47
CA HIS A 307 -4.44 11.81 -5.08
C HIS A 307 -5.73 12.48 -5.57
N GLY A 308 -6.78 11.68 -5.83
CA GLY A 308 -8.16 12.12 -6.05
C GLY A 308 -8.72 13.02 -4.95
N ASP A 309 -9.66 13.91 -5.25
CA ASP A 309 -10.43 14.66 -4.24
C ASP A 309 -11.57 13.80 -3.65
N ARG A 310 -11.99 12.77 -4.39
CA ARG A 310 -13.07 11.86 -4.08
C ARG A 310 -12.82 10.54 -4.79
N GLU A 311 -13.51 9.51 -4.33
CA GLU A 311 -13.60 8.23 -5.03
C GLU A 311 -14.58 8.32 -6.21
N GLU A 312 -14.48 7.36 -7.13
CA GLU A 312 -15.45 7.11 -8.18
C GLU A 312 -16.10 5.74 -8.02
N GLY A 313 -17.34 5.59 -8.51
CA GLY A 313 -18.02 4.29 -8.47
C GLY A 313 -17.36 3.33 -9.45
N TYR A 314 -17.09 2.10 -9.02
CA TYR A 314 -16.69 1.03 -9.94
C TYR A 314 -17.78 0.82 -11.01
N ARG A 315 -17.39 0.25 -12.16
CA ARG A 315 -18.34 -0.03 -13.24
C ARG A 315 -19.37 -1.06 -12.77
N PRO A 316 -20.67 -0.73 -12.69
CA PRO A 316 -21.67 -1.70 -12.27
C PRO A 316 -21.91 -2.74 -13.38
N TYR A 317 -22.51 -3.86 -13.01
CA TYR A 317 -22.97 -4.90 -13.94
C TYR A 317 -24.44 -5.25 -13.62
N GLY A 318 -25.12 -5.88 -14.58
CA GLY A 318 -26.49 -6.36 -14.45
C GLY A 318 -27.15 -6.47 -15.83
N ALA A 319 -27.59 -7.67 -16.20
CA ALA A 319 -28.43 -7.92 -17.37
C ALA A 319 -29.89 -7.56 -17.10
N THR A 320 -30.31 -7.63 -15.83
CA THR A 320 -31.63 -7.20 -15.36
C THR A 320 -31.57 -5.84 -14.68
N ASP A 321 -32.65 -5.07 -14.73
CA ASP A 321 -32.76 -3.75 -14.07
C ASP A 321 -32.57 -3.87 -12.55
N GLU A 322 -33.12 -4.93 -11.93
CA GLU A 322 -33.00 -5.17 -10.50
C GLU A 322 -31.53 -5.31 -10.06
N VAL A 323 -30.75 -6.14 -10.77
CA VAL A 323 -29.33 -6.34 -10.47
C VAL A 323 -28.55 -5.08 -10.81
N TRP A 324 -28.79 -4.47 -11.97
CA TRP A 324 -28.11 -3.24 -12.39
C TRP A 324 -28.29 -2.13 -11.36
N GLU A 325 -29.52 -1.85 -10.93
CA GLU A 325 -29.80 -0.82 -9.95
C GLU A 325 -29.18 -1.12 -8.58
N LYS A 326 -29.21 -2.38 -8.13
CA LYS A 326 -28.54 -2.82 -6.90
C LYS A 326 -27.04 -2.49 -6.96
N ARG A 327 -26.36 -2.82 -8.07
CA ARG A 327 -24.92 -2.57 -8.26
C ARG A 327 -24.58 -1.09 -8.41
N VAL A 328 -25.40 -0.32 -9.12
CA VAL A 328 -25.22 1.14 -9.22
C VAL A 328 -25.33 1.81 -7.85
N ARG A 329 -26.35 1.46 -7.05
CA ARG A 329 -26.54 2.01 -5.70
C ARG A 329 -25.36 1.67 -4.80
N GLN A 330 -24.91 0.43 -4.85
CA GLN A 330 -23.76 -0.05 -4.08
C GLN A 330 -22.48 0.69 -4.47
N ALA A 331 -22.11 0.72 -5.76
CA ALA A 331 -20.93 1.43 -6.26
C ALA A 331 -20.91 2.91 -5.85
N ARG A 332 -22.07 3.58 -5.93
CA ARG A 332 -22.22 4.97 -5.50
C ARG A 332 -22.05 5.14 -3.99
N GLY A 333 -22.59 4.23 -3.18
CA GLY A 333 -22.44 4.26 -1.72
C GLY A 333 -20.97 4.18 -1.28
N PHE A 334 -20.21 3.25 -1.86
CA PHE A 334 -18.77 3.14 -1.66
C PHE A 334 -18.06 4.43 -2.05
N ALA A 335 -18.29 4.95 -3.26
CA ALA A 335 -17.63 6.17 -3.73
C ALA A 335 -17.92 7.42 -2.86
N GLN A 336 -19.06 7.46 -2.18
CA GLN A 336 -19.45 8.58 -1.33
C GLN A 336 -18.90 8.48 0.11
N GLY A 337 -18.76 7.27 0.63
CA GLY A 337 -18.43 7.00 2.04
C GLY A 337 -17.05 6.40 2.31
N ASN A 338 -16.38 5.83 1.31
CA ASN A 338 -15.11 5.11 1.44
C ASN A 338 -13.98 5.84 0.71
N PHE A 339 -13.44 6.90 1.32
CA PHE A 339 -12.28 7.63 0.79
C PHE A 339 -11.49 8.27 1.94
N ALA A 340 -10.98 7.42 2.83
CA ALA A 340 -10.54 7.77 4.18
C ALA A 340 -9.38 8.76 4.24
N LEU A 341 -8.55 8.81 3.20
CA LEU A 341 -7.28 9.53 3.17
C LEU A 341 -6.29 9.05 4.24
N TYR A 342 -5.12 9.68 4.33
CA TYR A 342 -4.13 9.40 5.37
C TYR A 342 -4.53 9.93 6.73
N ASN A 343 -4.11 9.24 7.79
CA ASN A 343 -4.07 9.78 9.14
C ASN A 343 -2.91 10.75 9.29
N ALA A 344 -3.11 11.81 10.09
CA ALA A 344 -2.02 12.60 10.65
C ALA A 344 -2.22 12.80 12.16
N PRO A 345 -1.83 11.82 13.00
CA PRO A 345 -1.88 11.98 14.45
C PRO A 345 -1.00 13.15 14.91
N PRO A 346 -1.40 13.91 15.95
CA PRO A 346 -0.64 15.04 16.45
C PRO A 346 0.82 14.69 16.75
N GLY A 347 1.75 15.55 16.35
CA GLY A 347 3.17 15.43 16.63
C GLY A 347 3.92 14.40 15.77
N THR A 348 3.24 13.68 14.86
CA THR A 348 3.86 12.65 14.01
C THR A 348 4.41 13.23 12.70
N TRP A 349 5.59 12.76 12.29
CA TRP A 349 6.25 13.19 11.06
C TRP A 349 5.69 12.46 9.85
N GLN A 350 4.82 13.12 9.11
CA GLN A 350 4.24 12.62 7.86
C GLN A 350 5.25 12.76 6.72
N ARG A 351 5.42 11.69 5.92
CA ARG A 351 6.37 11.62 4.80
C ARG A 351 5.64 11.56 3.46
N MET A 352 5.52 12.71 2.80
CA MET A 352 4.84 12.86 1.50
C MET A 352 5.85 12.75 0.37
N ALA A 353 5.89 11.62 -0.34
CA ALA A 353 6.98 11.27 -1.27
C ALA A 353 6.56 11.28 -2.74
N VAL A 354 7.51 11.67 -3.60
CA VAL A 354 7.49 11.44 -5.05
C VAL A 354 8.86 10.96 -5.50
N TYR A 355 8.89 10.01 -6.43
CA TYR A 355 10.12 9.50 -7.03
C TYR A 355 10.32 10.06 -8.44
N TYR A 356 11.59 10.29 -8.76
CA TYR A 356 12.07 10.59 -10.09
C TYR A 356 13.09 9.53 -10.52
N TYR A 357 13.11 9.20 -11.81
CA TYR A 357 14.14 8.36 -12.41
C TYR A 357 14.79 9.11 -13.57
N LEU A 358 16.10 9.37 -13.45
CA LEU A 358 16.87 10.15 -14.41
C LEU A 358 17.53 9.21 -15.43
N SER A 359 17.23 9.38 -16.71
CA SER A 359 17.64 8.43 -17.75
C SER A 359 18.36 9.08 -18.91
N PRO A 360 19.52 8.55 -19.36
CA PRO A 360 20.18 8.98 -20.59
C PRO A 360 19.52 8.36 -21.85
N ALA A 361 18.37 7.70 -21.71
CA ALA A 361 17.60 7.09 -22.79
C ALA A 361 16.26 7.80 -23.00
N GLY A 362 15.60 7.49 -24.11
CA GLY A 362 14.26 7.99 -24.43
C GLY A 362 13.16 7.32 -23.59
N ALA A 363 11.94 7.85 -23.69
CA ALA A 363 10.85 7.53 -22.76
C ALA A 363 10.48 6.03 -22.65
N ARG A 364 10.57 5.26 -23.75
CA ARG A 364 10.23 3.82 -23.73
C ARG A 364 11.19 3.01 -22.87
N ALA A 365 12.50 3.15 -23.11
CA ALA A 365 13.53 2.47 -22.31
C ALA A 365 13.51 2.94 -20.84
N THR A 366 13.17 4.20 -20.61
CA THR A 366 12.99 4.74 -19.24
C THR A 366 11.79 4.10 -18.55
N GLN A 367 10.68 3.88 -19.26
CA GLN A 367 9.54 3.16 -18.71
C GLN A 367 9.93 1.73 -18.34
N GLU A 368 10.60 1.00 -19.22
CA GLU A 368 11.08 -0.37 -18.94
C GLU A 368 11.97 -0.43 -17.70
N ALA A 369 12.91 0.53 -17.55
CA ALA A 369 13.80 0.61 -16.39
C ALA A 369 13.04 0.90 -15.09
N VAL A 370 12.04 1.79 -15.11
CA VAL A 370 11.19 2.05 -13.94
C VAL A 370 10.34 0.84 -13.60
N MET A 371 9.76 0.16 -14.60
CA MET A 371 8.93 -1.02 -14.37
C MET A 371 9.69 -2.21 -13.79
N ALA A 372 11.01 -2.29 -13.98
CA ALA A 372 11.83 -3.29 -13.33
C ALA A 372 11.70 -3.22 -11.79
N TYR A 373 11.45 -2.04 -11.22
CA TYR A 373 11.28 -1.87 -9.78
C TYR A 373 10.02 -2.53 -9.21
N THR A 374 8.97 -2.73 -10.00
CA THR A 374 7.73 -3.40 -9.57
C THR A 374 7.49 -4.73 -10.27
N HIS A 375 8.51 -5.26 -10.95
CA HIS A 375 8.39 -6.43 -11.82
C HIS A 375 7.26 -6.28 -12.86
N ASP A 376 7.16 -5.11 -13.48
CA ASP A 376 6.09 -4.73 -14.41
C ASP A 376 4.69 -4.76 -13.78
N ASP A 377 4.58 -4.31 -12.52
CA ASP A 377 3.38 -4.39 -11.68
C ASP A 377 2.82 -5.83 -11.63
N SER A 378 3.69 -6.81 -11.39
CA SER A 378 3.32 -8.22 -11.23
C SER A 378 4.02 -8.87 -10.04
N PHE A 379 3.39 -9.87 -9.44
CA PHE A 379 3.99 -10.65 -8.36
C PHE A 379 4.88 -11.74 -8.95
N LYS A 380 6.19 -11.58 -8.74
CA LYS A 380 7.20 -12.48 -9.27
C LYS A 380 7.02 -13.92 -8.73
N ALA A 381 6.94 -14.89 -9.64
CA ALA A 381 6.93 -16.30 -9.26
C ALA A 381 8.21 -16.70 -8.50
N LEU A 382 8.05 -17.44 -7.40
CA LEU A 382 9.15 -17.89 -6.55
C LEU A 382 9.14 -19.43 -6.46
N PRO A 383 10.27 -20.12 -6.69
CA PRO A 383 10.34 -21.58 -6.59
C PRO A 383 9.89 -22.10 -5.21
N GLY A 384 9.05 -23.12 -5.20
CA GLY A 384 8.48 -23.68 -3.97
C GLY A 384 7.30 -22.89 -3.37
N TYR A 385 6.86 -21.82 -4.04
CA TYR A 385 5.74 -20.98 -3.60
C TYR A 385 4.67 -20.81 -4.69
N LYS A 386 3.45 -20.51 -4.24
CA LYS A 386 2.35 -19.98 -5.05
C LYS A 386 1.87 -18.66 -4.49
N VAL A 387 1.61 -17.71 -5.38
CA VAL A 387 1.08 -16.39 -5.01
C VAL A 387 -0.42 -16.51 -4.78
N ALA A 388 -0.86 -16.15 -3.59
CA ALA A 388 -2.23 -16.22 -3.15
C ALA A 388 -2.75 -14.85 -2.70
N VAL A 389 -3.96 -14.53 -3.12
CA VAL A 389 -4.74 -13.41 -2.60
C VAL A 389 -5.95 -13.93 -1.83
N SER A 390 -6.44 -13.14 -0.89
CA SER A 390 -7.70 -13.45 -0.20
C SER A 390 -8.60 -12.24 -0.06
N HIS A 391 -9.88 -12.50 0.17
CA HIS A 391 -10.90 -11.52 0.52
C HIS A 391 -11.24 -10.55 -0.62
N PHE A 392 -12.18 -10.99 -1.48
CA PHE A 392 -12.75 -10.15 -2.53
C PHE A 392 -14.24 -10.40 -2.65
N HIS A 393 -14.96 -9.30 -2.89
CA HIS A 393 -16.40 -9.26 -3.08
C HIS A 393 -16.72 -9.01 -4.56
N THR A 394 -16.53 -10.05 -5.37
CA THR A 394 -16.78 -9.97 -6.82
C THR A 394 -18.22 -10.30 -7.18
N HIS A 395 -19.01 -10.74 -6.20
CA HIS A 395 -20.40 -11.13 -6.36
C HIS A 395 -20.58 -12.17 -7.44
N PHE A 396 -19.65 -13.13 -7.47
CA PHE A 396 -19.46 -13.96 -8.63
C PHE A 396 -20.68 -14.82 -8.95
N HIS A 397 -21.30 -15.41 -7.93
CA HIS A 397 -22.49 -16.23 -8.13
C HIS A 397 -23.69 -15.42 -8.65
N GLU A 398 -23.93 -14.21 -8.14
CA GLU A 398 -24.99 -13.33 -8.64
C GLU A 398 -24.73 -12.91 -10.09
N LEU A 399 -23.48 -12.62 -10.46
CA LEU A 399 -23.11 -12.33 -11.86
C LEU A 399 -23.46 -13.52 -12.77
N LEU A 400 -23.10 -14.75 -12.38
CA LEU A 400 -23.36 -15.94 -13.19
C LEU A 400 -24.86 -16.22 -13.32
N LEU A 401 -25.62 -16.05 -12.24
CA LEU A 401 -27.08 -16.20 -12.23
C LEU A 401 -27.78 -15.17 -13.13
N ASP A 402 -27.41 -13.91 -13.00
CA ASP A 402 -27.96 -12.80 -13.79
C ASP A 402 -27.64 -12.94 -15.29
N GLN A 403 -26.45 -13.45 -15.63
CA GLN A 403 -26.08 -13.74 -17.02
C GLN A 403 -26.71 -15.03 -17.57
N GLY A 404 -27.25 -15.89 -16.70
CA GLY A 404 -27.81 -17.19 -17.10
C GLY A 404 -26.77 -18.16 -17.69
N SER A 405 -25.48 -17.94 -17.45
CA SER A 405 -24.39 -18.73 -18.03
C SER A 405 -23.20 -18.84 -17.09
N LEU A 406 -22.72 -20.07 -16.89
CA LEU A 406 -21.46 -20.34 -16.18
C LEU A 406 -20.22 -20.06 -17.03
N ASP A 407 -20.39 -19.79 -18.34
CA ASP A 407 -19.30 -19.60 -19.29
C ASP A 407 -18.98 -18.12 -19.56
N VAL A 408 -19.69 -17.20 -18.91
CA VAL A 408 -19.38 -15.76 -19.00
C VAL A 408 -18.01 -15.50 -18.38
N GLN A 409 -17.13 -14.80 -19.10
CA GLN A 409 -15.83 -14.43 -18.56
C GLN A 409 -15.97 -13.19 -17.67
N PRO A 410 -15.87 -13.29 -16.33
CA PRO A 410 -15.86 -12.12 -15.48
C PRO A 410 -14.59 -11.27 -15.71
N GLN A 411 -14.75 -9.96 -15.60
CA GLN A 411 -13.69 -8.98 -15.91
C GLN A 411 -12.52 -9.01 -14.92
N TRP A 412 -12.73 -9.55 -13.72
CA TRP A 412 -11.70 -9.64 -12.67
C TRP A 412 -10.69 -10.78 -12.90
N LEU A 413 -11.05 -11.83 -13.63
CA LEU A 413 -10.16 -12.96 -13.90
C LEU A 413 -8.87 -12.57 -14.64
N PRO A 414 -8.92 -11.87 -15.79
CA PRO A 414 -7.71 -11.47 -16.49
C PRO A 414 -6.85 -10.50 -15.66
N VAL A 415 -7.44 -9.75 -14.72
CA VAL A 415 -6.68 -8.89 -13.78
C VAL A 415 -5.81 -9.77 -12.90
N PHE A 416 -6.39 -10.75 -12.19
CA PHE A 416 -5.62 -11.60 -11.29
C PHE A 416 -4.55 -12.43 -12.01
N ARG A 417 -4.88 -12.99 -13.18
CA ARG A 417 -3.90 -13.74 -13.99
C ARG A 417 -2.73 -12.86 -14.44
N ALA A 418 -3.01 -11.61 -14.86
CA ALA A 418 -1.96 -10.68 -15.28
C ALA A 418 -1.02 -10.25 -14.13
N LEU A 419 -1.52 -10.27 -12.90
CA LEU A 419 -0.71 -9.99 -11.70
C LEU A 419 0.17 -11.18 -11.28
N GLY A 420 0.03 -12.36 -11.90
CA GLY A 420 0.78 -13.56 -11.51
C GLY A 420 0.19 -14.30 -10.32
N ILE A 421 -1.07 -14.05 -9.97
CA ILE A 421 -1.77 -14.75 -8.89
C ILE A 421 -2.04 -16.20 -9.30
N ASN A 422 -1.78 -17.14 -8.40
CA ASN A 422 -2.07 -18.56 -8.58
C ASN A 422 -3.30 -19.02 -7.81
N ILE A 423 -3.61 -18.41 -6.66
CA ILE A 423 -4.72 -18.80 -5.78
C ILE A 423 -5.53 -17.56 -5.44
N ALA A 424 -6.83 -17.58 -5.73
CA ALA A 424 -7.79 -16.57 -5.27
C ALA A 424 -8.71 -17.18 -4.22
N MET A 425 -8.47 -16.88 -2.95
CA MET A 425 -9.35 -17.24 -1.83
C MET A 425 -10.44 -16.18 -1.71
N MET A 426 -11.56 -16.44 -2.35
CA MET A 426 -12.66 -15.47 -2.41
C MET A 426 -13.34 -15.33 -1.05
N SER A 427 -14.12 -14.25 -0.86
CA SER A 427 -14.93 -14.07 0.34
C SER A 427 -16.29 -13.45 0.01
N ASP A 428 -16.97 -13.95 -1.03
CA ASP A 428 -18.33 -13.50 -1.38
C ASP A 428 -19.36 -13.88 -0.28
N PHE A 429 -20.66 -13.72 -0.50
CA PHE A 429 -21.72 -13.99 0.50
C PHE A 429 -21.67 -13.09 1.74
N HIS A 430 -21.18 -11.85 1.59
CA HIS A 430 -21.18 -10.84 2.65
C HIS A 430 -22.31 -9.82 2.49
N GLY A 431 -22.48 -9.30 1.27
CA GLY A 431 -23.56 -8.37 0.89
C GLY A 431 -24.40 -8.86 -0.28
N ASP A 432 -24.20 -10.11 -0.68
CA ASP A 432 -24.77 -10.80 -1.84
C ASP A 432 -25.31 -12.18 -1.46
N GLY A 433 -26.21 -12.70 -2.28
CA GLY A 433 -26.96 -13.92 -2.00
C GLY A 433 -27.93 -13.79 -0.82
N HIS A 434 -28.27 -14.93 -0.21
CA HIS A 434 -29.24 -15.00 0.88
C HIS A 434 -28.66 -15.61 2.16
N PRO A 435 -27.87 -14.86 2.96
CA PRO A 435 -27.22 -15.40 4.17
C PRO A 435 -28.21 -15.87 5.25
N GLN A 436 -29.42 -15.31 5.28
CA GLN A 436 -30.46 -15.70 6.25
C GLN A 436 -31.29 -16.90 5.81
N ASP A 437 -31.16 -17.36 4.56
CA ASP A 437 -31.86 -18.54 4.07
C ASP A 437 -31.26 -19.83 4.66
N HIS A 438 -32.14 -20.75 5.05
CA HIS A 438 -31.80 -21.97 5.78
C HIS A 438 -31.39 -23.14 4.86
N GLY A 439 -31.18 -22.89 3.57
CA GLY A 439 -30.71 -23.90 2.62
C GLY A 439 -31.28 -23.77 1.21
N PRO A 440 -32.62 -23.73 1.00
CA PRO A 440 -33.20 -23.89 -0.33
C PRO A 440 -32.68 -22.93 -1.40
N LEU A 441 -32.61 -21.64 -1.11
CA LEU A 441 -32.07 -20.63 -2.03
C LEU A 441 -30.54 -20.61 -1.95
N ARG A 442 -30.02 -20.62 -0.72
CA ARG A 442 -28.59 -20.47 -0.46
C ARG A 442 -27.75 -21.60 -1.07
N PHE A 443 -28.20 -22.84 -1.00
CA PHE A 443 -27.48 -23.98 -1.56
C PHE A 443 -27.48 -23.95 -3.09
N LYS A 444 -28.54 -23.44 -3.73
CA LYS A 444 -28.56 -23.19 -5.18
C LYS A 444 -27.54 -22.12 -5.59
N GLU A 445 -27.42 -21.06 -4.79
CA GLU A 445 -26.42 -20.00 -4.99
C GLU A 445 -25.00 -20.51 -4.78
N GLN A 446 -24.75 -21.23 -3.68
CA GLN A 446 -23.47 -21.90 -3.43
C GLN A 446 -23.12 -22.88 -4.55
N HIS A 447 -24.08 -23.65 -5.05
CA HIS A 447 -23.86 -24.56 -6.18
C HIS A 447 -23.37 -23.79 -7.41
N THR A 448 -24.07 -22.71 -7.76
CA THR A 448 -23.68 -21.84 -8.88
C THR A 448 -22.28 -21.25 -8.66
N TYR A 449 -21.99 -20.82 -7.44
CA TYR A 449 -20.68 -20.31 -7.05
C TYR A 449 -19.57 -21.35 -7.24
N PHE A 450 -19.77 -22.55 -6.71
CA PHE A 450 -18.79 -23.63 -6.77
C PHE A 450 -18.55 -24.09 -8.20
N GLU A 451 -19.60 -24.21 -9.01
CA GLU A 451 -19.49 -24.56 -10.43
C GLU A 451 -18.82 -23.45 -11.25
N GLY A 452 -19.07 -22.18 -10.91
CA GLY A 452 -18.36 -21.04 -11.48
C GLY A 452 -16.86 -21.07 -11.14
N CYS A 453 -16.52 -21.22 -9.86
CA CYS A 453 -15.13 -21.37 -9.42
C CYS A 453 -14.45 -22.56 -10.11
N ARG A 454 -15.15 -23.68 -10.28
CA ARG A 454 -14.68 -24.85 -11.03
C ARG A 454 -14.41 -24.54 -12.49
N ARG A 455 -15.36 -23.87 -13.15
CA ARG A 455 -15.31 -23.55 -14.58
C ARG A 455 -14.15 -22.62 -14.92
N HIS A 456 -13.85 -21.69 -14.04
CA HIS A 456 -12.87 -20.62 -14.29
C HIS A 456 -11.49 -20.86 -13.63
N SER A 457 -11.37 -21.90 -12.81
CA SER A 457 -10.07 -22.42 -12.37
C SER A 457 -9.36 -23.16 -13.51
N ASP A 458 -8.04 -23.17 -13.47
CA ASP A 458 -7.16 -23.78 -14.46
C ASP A 458 -5.94 -24.42 -13.77
N ARG A 459 -5.00 -24.96 -14.56
CA ARG A 459 -3.81 -25.68 -14.08
C ARG A 459 -2.89 -24.82 -13.19
N ASP A 460 -2.83 -23.52 -13.44
CA ASP A 460 -1.95 -22.55 -12.77
C ASP A 460 -2.71 -21.44 -12.03
N PHE A 461 -4.04 -21.53 -11.98
CA PHE A 461 -4.92 -20.58 -11.33
C PHE A 461 -6.12 -21.28 -10.65
N LEU A 462 -6.20 -21.23 -9.32
CA LEU A 462 -7.27 -21.86 -8.54
C LEU A 462 -8.13 -20.77 -7.88
N ILE A 463 -9.44 -20.83 -8.12
CA ILE A 463 -10.42 -20.01 -7.42
C ILE A 463 -10.99 -20.88 -6.29
N MET A 464 -10.68 -20.53 -5.05
CA MET A 464 -11.22 -21.20 -3.89
C MET A 464 -12.47 -20.45 -3.42
N PRO A 465 -13.65 -21.08 -3.39
CA PRO A 465 -14.83 -20.50 -2.77
C PRO A 465 -14.56 -20.31 -1.27
N GLY A 466 -14.73 -19.09 -0.83
CA GLY A 466 -14.75 -18.71 0.58
C GLY A 466 -15.81 -17.64 0.78
N GLU A 467 -16.08 -17.34 2.05
CA GLU A 467 -17.10 -16.38 2.44
C GLU A 467 -16.53 -15.39 3.47
N GLU A 468 -17.14 -14.20 3.58
CA GLU A 468 -16.96 -13.29 4.74
C GLU A 468 -18.23 -13.26 5.62
N PRO A 469 -18.43 -14.24 6.53
CA PRO A 469 -19.55 -14.21 7.45
C PRO A 469 -19.32 -13.22 8.60
N ASP A 470 -20.43 -12.84 9.24
CA ASP A 470 -20.47 -11.96 10.42
C ASP A 470 -21.43 -12.48 11.51
N ALA A 471 -21.91 -13.73 11.38
CA ALA A 471 -22.99 -14.26 12.21
C ALA A 471 -22.55 -14.81 13.58
N GLN A 472 -21.52 -15.67 13.65
CA GLN A 472 -21.27 -16.50 14.83
C GLN A 472 -20.00 -16.18 15.63
N PHE A 473 -18.90 -15.80 14.96
CA PHE A 473 -17.59 -15.65 15.62
C PHE A 473 -17.23 -14.21 16.04
N GLY A 474 -18.11 -13.25 15.80
CA GLY A 474 -17.90 -11.85 16.17
C GLY A 474 -16.99 -11.08 15.21
N GLY A 475 -17.35 -9.81 14.96
CA GLY A 475 -16.79 -9.04 13.85
C GLY A 475 -17.03 -9.73 12.50
N HIS A 476 -16.25 -9.37 11.49
CA HIS A 476 -16.25 -10.08 10.21
C HIS A 476 -15.04 -11.02 10.14
N TYR A 477 -15.20 -12.17 9.51
CA TYR A 477 -14.13 -13.14 9.34
C TYR A 477 -14.21 -13.78 7.97
N THR A 478 -13.08 -14.22 7.43
CA THR A 478 -13.07 -15.04 6.22
C THR A 478 -13.04 -16.51 6.60
N THR A 479 -13.82 -17.32 5.90
CA THR A 479 -13.83 -18.79 6.02
C THR A 479 -13.53 -19.44 4.67
N VAL A 480 -12.61 -20.41 4.67
CA VAL A 480 -12.25 -21.22 3.49
C VAL A 480 -12.19 -22.71 3.84
N PHE A 481 -12.54 -23.56 2.87
CA PHE A 481 -12.54 -25.01 3.02
C PHE A 481 -11.57 -25.68 2.04
N PRO A 482 -11.11 -26.92 2.30
CA PRO A 482 -10.23 -27.64 1.39
C PRO A 482 -10.94 -28.23 0.15
N ARG A 483 -12.24 -27.96 0.02
CA ARG A 483 -13.12 -28.30 -1.12
C ARG A 483 -14.42 -27.49 -0.99
N PRO A 484 -15.30 -27.48 -2.01
CA PRO A 484 -16.64 -26.92 -1.85
C PRO A 484 -17.42 -27.61 -0.71
N VAL A 485 -18.10 -26.80 0.12
CA VAL A 485 -18.91 -27.26 1.27
C VAL A 485 -20.21 -26.47 1.27
N TYR A 486 -21.35 -27.16 1.25
CA TYR A 486 -22.66 -26.52 1.35
C TYR A 486 -23.04 -26.30 2.81
N TRP A 487 -23.36 -25.05 3.16
CA TRP A 487 -23.68 -24.70 4.54
C TRP A 487 -24.52 -23.42 4.65
N SER A 488 -25.48 -23.39 5.58
CA SER A 488 -26.29 -22.21 5.93
C SER A 488 -25.82 -21.57 7.23
N HIS A 489 -25.90 -20.23 7.31
CA HIS A 489 -25.56 -19.47 8.52
C HIS A 489 -26.65 -19.50 9.59
N THR A 490 -27.81 -20.05 9.24
CA THR A 490 -28.99 -20.20 10.08
C THR A 490 -29.44 -21.66 10.12
N ARG A 491 -30.14 -22.02 11.21
CA ARG A 491 -30.66 -23.36 11.47
C ARG A 491 -32.03 -23.26 12.13
N LYS A 492 -33.05 -23.96 11.59
CA LYS A 492 -34.37 -24.05 12.25
C LYS A 492 -34.29 -24.90 13.51
N ALA A 493 -35.24 -24.71 14.43
CA ALA A 493 -35.23 -25.37 15.74
C ALA A 493 -35.19 -26.91 15.68
N ASP A 494 -35.80 -27.50 14.66
CA ASP A 494 -35.92 -28.94 14.42
C ASP A 494 -34.98 -29.46 13.31
N GLN A 495 -34.23 -28.58 12.65
CA GLN A 495 -33.32 -28.94 11.58
C GLN A 495 -32.04 -29.56 12.16
N PRO A 496 -31.53 -30.69 11.63
CA PRO A 496 -30.28 -31.26 12.08
C PRO A 496 -29.09 -30.34 11.72
N PHE A 497 -27.96 -30.50 12.42
CA PHE A 497 -26.72 -29.78 12.11
C PHE A 497 -26.15 -30.20 10.75
N GLU A 498 -26.31 -31.47 10.40
CA GLU A 498 -25.78 -32.10 9.19
C GLU A 498 -26.86 -33.03 8.63
N GLU A 499 -27.07 -33.00 7.31
CA GLU A 499 -27.95 -33.94 6.62
C GLU A 499 -27.46 -34.24 5.20
N GLN A 500 -28.04 -35.29 4.61
CA GLN A 500 -27.82 -35.66 3.22
C GLN A 500 -28.94 -35.06 2.36
N HIS A 501 -28.64 -33.95 1.69
CA HIS A 501 -29.54 -33.32 0.72
C HIS A 501 -29.56 -34.11 -0.60
N PRO A 502 -30.73 -34.32 -1.23
CA PRO A 502 -30.83 -35.10 -2.47
C PRO A 502 -29.98 -34.52 -3.62
N ASP A 503 -29.91 -33.19 -3.74
CA ASP A 503 -29.23 -32.53 -4.87
C ASP A 503 -27.77 -32.14 -4.59
N TYR A 504 -27.42 -31.82 -3.33
CA TYR A 504 -26.13 -31.23 -2.97
C TYR A 504 -25.24 -32.16 -2.14
N GLY A 505 -25.76 -33.34 -1.81
CA GLY A 505 -25.09 -34.28 -0.95
C GLY A 505 -25.07 -33.80 0.50
N LYS A 506 -23.91 -33.91 1.15
CA LYS A 506 -23.75 -33.50 2.55
C LYS A 506 -23.86 -31.98 2.69
N VAL A 507 -24.80 -31.52 3.51
CA VAL A 507 -25.02 -30.10 3.83
C VAL A 507 -24.96 -29.86 5.33
N TYR A 508 -24.67 -28.62 5.71
CA TYR A 508 -24.58 -28.18 7.09
C TYR A 508 -25.52 -27.02 7.39
N HIS A 509 -26.06 -26.99 8.60
CA HIS A 509 -26.88 -25.90 9.11
C HIS A 509 -26.28 -25.39 10.42
N VAL A 510 -25.74 -24.18 10.40
CA VAL A 510 -25.07 -23.58 11.56
C VAL A 510 -26.08 -22.69 12.31
N GLY A 511 -26.28 -22.96 13.59
CA GLY A 511 -27.10 -22.11 14.47
C GLY A 511 -26.33 -21.41 15.58
N SER A 512 -25.03 -21.70 15.73
CA SER A 512 -24.20 -21.19 16.81
C SER A 512 -22.71 -21.20 16.45
N ALA A 513 -21.89 -20.47 17.22
CA ALA A 513 -20.43 -20.56 17.15
C ALA A 513 -19.89 -21.97 17.40
N ALA A 514 -20.58 -22.79 18.20
CA ALA A 514 -20.17 -24.19 18.42
C ALA A 514 -20.38 -25.04 17.16
N ASP A 515 -21.52 -24.86 16.49
CA ASP A 515 -21.84 -25.54 15.24
C ASP A 515 -20.83 -25.18 14.14
N GLU A 516 -20.54 -23.88 13.97
CA GLU A 516 -19.60 -23.45 12.93
C GLU A 516 -18.17 -23.94 13.19
N LEU A 517 -17.75 -23.97 14.45
CA LEU A 517 -16.45 -24.52 14.81
C LEU A 517 -16.38 -26.03 14.53
N GLU A 518 -17.48 -26.74 14.78
CA GLU A 518 -17.59 -28.17 14.47
C GLU A 518 -17.57 -28.41 12.95
N LEU A 519 -18.25 -27.57 12.16
CA LEU A 519 -18.17 -27.57 10.70
C LEU A 519 -16.72 -27.43 10.23
N LEU A 520 -16.01 -26.40 10.70
CA LEU A 520 -14.60 -26.17 10.37
C LEU A 520 -13.71 -27.37 10.75
N ARG A 521 -14.00 -28.05 11.86
CA ARG A 521 -13.25 -29.23 12.30
C ARG A 521 -13.49 -30.44 11.40
N ARG A 522 -14.76 -30.76 11.09
CA ARG A 522 -15.15 -31.90 10.25
C ARG A 522 -14.64 -31.77 8.83
N GLU A 523 -14.76 -30.57 8.29
CA GLU A 523 -14.43 -30.29 6.89
C GLU A 523 -12.97 -29.86 6.72
N GLY A 524 -12.24 -29.65 7.82
CA GLY A 524 -10.84 -29.24 7.78
C GLY A 524 -10.61 -27.80 7.33
N GLY A 525 -11.64 -26.95 7.44
CA GLY A 525 -11.60 -25.53 7.06
C GLY A 525 -10.68 -24.68 7.92
N LEU A 526 -10.46 -23.44 7.48
CA LEU A 526 -9.77 -22.40 8.22
C LEU A 526 -10.61 -21.13 8.23
N MET A 527 -10.42 -20.35 9.29
CA MET A 527 -10.97 -19.01 9.39
C MET A 527 -9.94 -18.02 9.91
N TRP A 528 -10.13 -16.73 9.65
CA TRP A 528 -9.39 -15.64 10.29
C TRP A 528 -10.21 -14.36 10.35
N GLN A 529 -9.94 -13.50 11.33
CA GLN A 529 -10.61 -12.21 11.45
C GLN A 529 -10.30 -11.33 10.24
N ALA A 530 -11.32 -10.91 9.51
CA ALA A 530 -11.19 -9.93 8.43
C ALA A 530 -10.96 -8.53 9.02
N HIS A 531 -10.12 -7.72 8.36
CA HIS A 531 -9.82 -6.33 8.71
C HIS A 531 -9.82 -6.05 10.23
N PRO A 532 -8.92 -6.70 11.02
CA PRO A 532 -8.98 -6.68 12.48
C PRO A 532 -8.92 -5.25 13.05
N ARG A 533 -9.66 -5.01 14.13
CA ARG A 533 -9.72 -3.73 14.86
C ARG A 533 -10.19 -2.52 14.02
N THR A 534 -10.79 -2.72 12.85
CA THR A 534 -11.45 -1.67 12.04
C THR A 534 -12.78 -2.17 11.48
N LYS A 535 -13.54 -1.32 10.77
CA LYS A 535 -14.84 -1.64 10.17
C LYS A 535 -15.77 -2.36 11.17
N GLY A 536 -16.48 -3.40 10.72
CA GLY A 536 -17.30 -4.28 11.54
C GLY A 536 -16.50 -5.15 12.52
N SER A 537 -15.18 -5.23 12.37
CA SER A 537 -14.26 -5.94 13.25
C SER A 537 -13.61 -5.05 14.32
N THR A 538 -14.09 -3.81 14.55
CA THR A 538 -13.60 -2.99 15.66
C THR A 538 -13.87 -3.67 17.02
N GLY A 539 -12.82 -3.87 17.82
CA GLY A 539 -12.87 -4.63 19.07
C GLY A 539 -12.57 -6.13 18.93
N PHE A 540 -12.39 -6.61 17.69
CA PHE A 540 -12.05 -8.00 17.39
C PHE A 540 -10.64 -8.11 16.78
N PRO A 541 -9.91 -9.21 17.04
CA PRO A 541 -10.33 -10.43 17.76
C PRO A 541 -10.21 -10.35 19.30
N ASP A 542 -9.88 -9.18 19.88
CA ASP A 542 -9.67 -9.00 21.31
C ASP A 542 -10.82 -9.57 22.17
N ALA A 543 -12.07 -9.30 21.79
CA ALA A 543 -13.27 -9.73 22.51
C ALA A 543 -13.47 -11.26 22.51
N VAL A 544 -12.90 -11.98 21.55
CA VAL A 544 -13.09 -13.43 21.39
C VAL A 544 -11.86 -14.25 21.72
N ARG A 545 -10.79 -13.62 22.22
CA ARG A 545 -9.49 -14.29 22.49
C ARG A 545 -9.54 -15.48 23.47
N HIS A 546 -10.62 -15.61 24.24
CA HIS A 546 -10.84 -16.73 25.17
C HIS A 546 -11.91 -17.72 24.71
N GLN A 547 -12.53 -17.48 23.54
CA GLN A 547 -13.59 -18.33 23.03
C GLN A 547 -13.03 -19.61 22.39
N PRO A 548 -13.79 -20.71 22.37
CA PRO A 548 -13.32 -21.99 21.83
C PRO A 548 -12.84 -21.92 20.37
N HIS A 549 -13.47 -21.09 19.54
CA HIS A 549 -13.08 -20.95 18.14
C HIS A 549 -11.72 -20.24 18.00
N TYR A 550 -11.46 -19.15 18.76
CA TYR A 550 -10.17 -18.48 18.75
C TYR A 550 -9.03 -19.41 19.20
N LEU A 551 -9.26 -20.21 20.25
CA LEU A 551 -8.28 -21.15 20.77
C LEU A 551 -8.05 -22.36 19.83
N SER A 552 -8.96 -22.59 18.90
CA SER A 552 -8.83 -23.63 17.88
C SER A 552 -7.68 -23.32 16.91
N ASP A 553 -7.08 -24.38 16.38
CA ASP A 553 -6.15 -24.30 15.26
C ASP A 553 -6.82 -24.04 13.91
N ARG A 554 -8.17 -24.01 13.90
CA ARG A 554 -8.99 -23.57 12.77
C ARG A 554 -9.03 -22.04 12.66
N PHE A 555 -8.87 -21.33 13.78
CA PHE A 555 -8.71 -19.87 13.78
C PHE A 555 -7.25 -19.53 13.53
N LEU A 556 -6.95 -19.15 12.29
CA LEU A 556 -5.60 -18.93 11.81
C LEU A 556 -4.97 -17.64 12.36
N GLY A 557 -5.79 -16.62 12.63
CA GLY A 557 -5.33 -15.31 13.07
C GLY A 557 -6.22 -14.21 12.50
N ALA A 558 -5.61 -13.24 11.82
CA ALA A 558 -6.33 -12.10 11.27
C ALA A 558 -5.77 -11.69 9.90
N SER A 559 -6.41 -10.74 9.26
CA SER A 559 -5.95 -10.24 7.97
C SER A 559 -4.95 -9.07 8.06
N TYR A 560 -4.19 -8.88 6.98
CA TYR A 560 -3.25 -7.78 6.77
C TYR A 560 -3.59 -6.98 5.52
N GLN A 561 -3.80 -5.68 5.69
CA GLN A 561 -4.02 -4.73 4.61
C GLN A 561 -3.57 -3.33 5.05
N SER A 562 -3.23 -2.49 4.09
CA SER A 562 -2.90 -1.06 4.28
C SER A 562 -4.13 -0.21 4.66
N LEU A 563 -4.79 -0.57 5.75
CA LEU A 563 -6.01 0.04 6.26
C LEU A 563 -5.81 0.34 7.76
N PRO A 564 -6.13 1.51 8.32
CA PRO A 564 -5.89 2.83 7.72
C PRO A 564 -4.41 3.01 7.32
N VAL A 565 -4.08 4.13 6.66
CA VAL A 565 -2.69 4.46 6.33
C VAL A 565 -2.24 5.73 7.04
N ASP A 566 -1.02 5.70 7.56
CA ASP A 566 -0.34 6.81 8.22
C ASP A 566 1.08 6.91 7.65
N GLN A 567 1.45 8.06 7.08
CA GLN A 567 2.77 8.23 6.46
C GLN A 567 3.90 8.41 7.48
N SER A 568 3.59 8.49 8.78
CA SER A 568 4.57 8.50 9.85
C SER A 568 5.02 7.11 10.30
N GLU A 569 4.23 6.07 10.03
CA GLU A 569 4.63 4.69 10.32
C GLU A 569 5.80 4.30 9.41
N SER A 570 6.75 3.53 9.92
CA SER A 570 7.87 3.07 9.08
C SER A 570 7.43 1.91 8.18
N ARG A 571 6.48 1.11 8.67
CA ARG A 571 5.96 -0.11 8.03
C ARG A 571 4.55 0.15 7.50
N ILE A 572 4.09 -0.67 6.55
CA ILE A 572 2.68 -0.70 6.18
C ILE A 572 1.89 -1.36 7.33
N CYS A 573 0.87 -0.67 7.84
CA CYS A 573 0.00 -1.12 8.94
C CYS A 573 0.77 -1.50 10.22
N GLU A 574 1.64 -0.60 10.68
CA GLU A 574 2.51 -0.82 11.83
C GLU A 574 1.72 -1.02 13.12
N GLN A 575 0.84 -0.08 13.45
CA GLN A 575 0.15 -0.11 14.74
C GLN A 575 -1.00 -1.11 14.74
N ARG A 576 -1.89 -1.05 13.74
CA ARG A 576 -3.09 -1.89 13.74
C ARG A 576 -2.78 -3.36 13.47
N CYS A 577 -2.05 -3.67 12.39
CA CYS A 577 -1.88 -5.05 11.96
C CYS A 577 -0.81 -5.77 12.77
N PHE A 578 0.43 -5.23 12.83
CA PHE A 578 1.47 -5.86 13.63
C PHE A 578 1.16 -5.81 15.13
N GLY A 579 0.53 -4.73 15.63
CA GLY A 579 0.02 -4.72 16.99
C GLY A 579 -0.97 -5.86 17.26
N THR A 580 -1.92 -6.10 16.34
CA THR A 580 -2.84 -7.26 16.46
C THR A 580 -2.10 -8.60 16.40
N LEU A 581 -1.15 -8.77 15.48
CA LEU A 581 -0.38 -10.01 15.36
C LEU A 581 0.42 -10.32 16.63
N ASP A 582 1.12 -9.31 17.13
CA ASP A 582 2.00 -9.44 18.29
C ASP A 582 1.17 -9.73 19.55
N ASP A 583 0.03 -9.04 19.71
CA ASP A 583 -0.94 -9.29 20.78
C ASP A 583 -1.49 -10.72 20.73
N MET A 584 -1.97 -11.17 19.58
CA MET A 584 -2.54 -12.51 19.41
C MET A 584 -1.55 -13.63 19.77
N ASN A 585 -0.27 -13.46 19.40
CA ASN A 585 0.79 -14.43 19.71
C ASN A 585 1.28 -14.34 21.17
N ASN A 586 0.99 -13.24 21.87
CA ASN A 586 1.19 -13.17 23.32
C ASN A 586 0.02 -13.77 24.11
N TRP A 587 -1.21 -13.72 23.57
CA TRP A 587 -2.40 -14.25 24.26
C TRP A 587 -2.51 -15.78 24.27
N GLY A 588 -1.88 -16.49 23.32
CA GLY A 588 -2.01 -17.94 23.29
C GLY A 588 -1.34 -18.62 22.08
N PRO A 589 -2.07 -19.51 21.36
CA PRO A 589 -1.49 -20.31 20.29
C PRO A 589 -1.01 -19.44 19.13
N ALA A 590 -0.18 -20.02 18.26
CA ALA A 590 0.31 -19.36 17.06
C ALA A 590 -0.83 -18.80 16.21
N LYS A 591 -0.72 -17.50 15.90
CA LYS A 591 -1.63 -16.77 15.01
C LYS A 591 -0.84 -16.06 13.93
N TYR A 592 -1.45 -15.90 12.77
CA TYR A 592 -0.82 -15.39 11.58
C TYR A 592 -1.59 -14.21 10.99
N LEU A 593 -0.92 -13.47 10.10
CA LEU A 593 -1.54 -12.46 9.26
C LEU A 593 -1.66 -12.95 7.83
N VAL A 594 -2.88 -12.98 7.29
CA VAL A 594 -3.16 -13.30 5.89
C VAL A 594 -3.37 -12.01 5.11
N ALA A 595 -2.58 -11.74 4.07
CA ALA A 595 -2.77 -10.55 3.26
C ALA A 595 -4.12 -10.58 2.54
N GLU A 596 -4.87 -9.48 2.63
CA GLU A 596 -6.24 -9.38 2.10
C GLU A 596 -6.44 -8.18 1.17
N GLY A 597 -7.43 -8.29 0.29
CA GLY A 597 -7.89 -7.20 -0.58
C GLY A 597 -9.05 -6.40 0.00
N ASP A 598 -10.09 -7.04 0.54
CA ASP A 598 -11.36 -6.43 1.01
C ASP A 598 -11.90 -5.38 0.01
N THR A 599 -11.91 -5.76 -1.27
CA THR A 599 -12.30 -4.89 -2.37
C THR A 599 -13.29 -5.59 -3.29
N TYR A 600 -14.06 -4.78 -4.01
CA TYR A 600 -15.15 -5.25 -4.86
C TYR A 600 -14.66 -5.52 -6.29
N GLN A 601 -15.53 -5.29 -7.29
CA GLN A 601 -15.26 -5.51 -8.73
C GLN A 601 -13.84 -5.09 -9.17
N LYS A 602 -13.32 -5.80 -10.18
CA LYS A 602 -12.02 -5.51 -10.79
C LYS A 602 -12.15 -5.45 -12.29
N TYR A 603 -11.38 -4.54 -12.87
CA TYR A 603 -11.30 -4.36 -14.31
C TYR A 603 -9.86 -4.16 -14.79
N PRO A 604 -9.53 -4.49 -16.06
CA PRO A 604 -8.17 -4.37 -16.59
C PRO A 604 -7.54 -2.95 -16.59
N ASP A 605 -8.34 -1.91 -16.38
CA ASP A 605 -7.95 -0.50 -16.29
C ASP A 605 -7.86 0.02 -14.84
N ASP A 606 -8.10 -0.82 -13.85
CA ASP A 606 -7.91 -0.52 -12.43
C ASP A 606 -6.43 -0.54 -12.04
N ASP A 607 -6.12 0.02 -10.88
CA ASP A 607 -4.78 0.07 -10.29
C ASP A 607 -4.58 -0.99 -9.20
N THR A 608 -5.08 -2.22 -9.45
CA THR A 608 -5.14 -3.30 -8.46
C THR A 608 -3.78 -3.66 -7.86
N PHE A 609 -2.69 -3.68 -8.64
CA PHE A 609 -1.35 -4.01 -8.12
C PHE A 609 -0.98 -3.15 -6.91
N SER A 610 -1.14 -1.83 -7.05
CA SER A 610 -0.74 -0.84 -6.05
C SER A 610 -1.51 -0.94 -4.73
N HIS A 611 -2.76 -1.41 -4.80
CA HIS A 611 -3.64 -1.59 -3.65
C HIS A 611 -3.50 -2.96 -2.98
N LEU A 612 -2.86 -3.92 -3.65
CA LEU A 612 -2.84 -5.32 -3.24
C LEU A 612 -1.53 -5.69 -2.53
N ILE A 613 -1.67 -6.59 -1.55
CA ILE A 613 -0.57 -7.27 -0.85
C ILE A 613 -0.89 -8.77 -0.94
N VAL A 614 0.13 -9.62 -1.14
CA VAL A 614 -0.07 -11.04 -1.43
C VAL A 614 0.59 -11.96 -0.42
N ASN A 615 0.10 -13.21 -0.40
CA ASN A 615 0.65 -14.30 0.38
C ASN A 615 1.46 -15.21 -0.56
N TYR A 616 2.73 -15.45 -0.26
CA TYR A 616 3.51 -16.50 -0.90
C TYR A 616 3.38 -17.77 -0.08
N VAL A 617 2.48 -18.67 -0.50
CA VAL A 617 2.19 -19.93 0.19
C VAL A 617 3.15 -21.01 -0.28
N LYS A 618 3.85 -21.67 0.66
CA LYS A 618 4.79 -22.74 0.34
C LYS A 618 4.03 -23.94 -0.22
N LEU A 619 4.18 -24.18 -1.52
CA LEU A 619 3.41 -25.16 -2.26
C LEU A 619 4.10 -25.51 -3.58
N ASP A 620 4.51 -26.77 -3.74
CA ASP A 620 5.22 -27.23 -4.94
C ASP A 620 4.32 -27.23 -6.18
N ARG A 621 3.10 -27.74 -6.03
CA ARG A 621 2.10 -27.85 -7.09
C ARG A 621 0.76 -27.29 -6.64
N LEU A 622 0.14 -26.51 -7.51
CA LEU A 622 -1.25 -26.09 -7.34
C LEU A 622 -2.21 -27.28 -7.56
N PRO A 623 -3.09 -27.62 -6.58
CA PRO A 623 -4.17 -28.57 -6.79
C PRO A 623 -5.11 -28.09 -7.90
N ARG A 624 -5.66 -29.02 -8.69
CA ARG A 624 -6.77 -28.71 -9.59
C ARG A 624 -8.05 -28.52 -8.76
N PHE A 625 -9.04 -27.85 -9.31
CA PHE A 625 -10.30 -27.59 -8.59
C PHE A 625 -10.96 -28.88 -8.05
N GLY A 626 -10.99 -29.96 -8.85
CA GLY A 626 -11.58 -31.24 -8.42
C GLY A 626 -10.69 -32.09 -7.49
N GLU A 627 -9.50 -31.63 -7.12
CA GLU A 627 -8.60 -32.30 -6.19
C GLU A 627 -8.75 -31.73 -4.76
N ASP A 628 -8.17 -32.40 -3.77
CA ASP A 628 -8.13 -31.93 -2.38
C ASP A 628 -7.20 -30.71 -2.22
N TRP A 629 -7.74 -29.60 -1.71
CA TRP A 629 -6.99 -28.36 -1.45
C TRP A 629 -6.37 -28.31 -0.05
N SER A 630 -6.51 -29.37 0.76
CA SER A 630 -5.88 -29.49 2.07
C SER A 630 -4.38 -29.16 2.09
N PRO A 631 -3.56 -29.43 1.06
CA PRO A 631 -2.16 -28.98 1.05
C PRO A 631 -1.99 -27.47 1.25
N ILE A 632 -2.89 -26.65 0.68
CA ILE A 632 -2.89 -25.18 0.82
C ILE A 632 -3.19 -24.81 2.27
N LEU A 633 -4.32 -25.31 2.81
CA LEU A 633 -4.74 -25.00 4.18
C LEU A 633 -3.74 -25.54 5.22
N LYS A 634 -3.13 -26.70 4.99
CA LYS A 634 -2.06 -27.23 5.87
C LYS A 634 -0.84 -26.32 5.89
N ALA A 635 -0.40 -25.82 4.74
CA ALA A 635 0.71 -24.87 4.67
C ALA A 635 0.39 -23.57 5.42
N MET A 636 -0.80 -23.01 5.22
CA MET A 636 -1.24 -21.81 5.94
C MET A 636 -1.34 -22.05 7.45
N ARG A 637 -2.00 -23.13 7.89
CA ARG A 637 -2.11 -23.51 9.32
C ARG A 637 -0.77 -23.76 9.99
N ALA A 638 0.24 -24.19 9.23
CA ALA A 638 1.60 -24.36 9.70
C ALA A 638 2.45 -23.06 9.65
N GLY A 639 1.89 -21.93 9.23
CA GLY A 639 2.62 -20.67 9.07
C GLY A 639 3.64 -20.71 7.92
N GLN A 640 3.51 -21.66 6.98
CA GLN A 640 4.43 -21.86 5.86
C GLN A 640 4.09 -20.94 4.68
N PHE A 641 4.04 -19.65 4.97
CA PHE A 641 3.86 -18.60 3.97
C PHE A 641 4.49 -17.29 4.49
N PHE A 642 4.72 -16.36 3.59
CA PHE A 642 5.10 -14.99 3.95
C PHE A 642 4.22 -14.00 3.20
N VAL A 643 4.09 -12.81 3.76
CA VAL A 643 3.32 -11.72 3.16
C VAL A 643 4.30 -10.76 2.49
N SER A 644 3.95 -10.25 1.31
CA SER A 644 4.80 -9.33 0.54
C SER A 644 3.99 -8.39 -0.35
N THR A 645 4.51 -7.19 -0.57
CA THR A 645 4.02 -6.26 -1.59
C THR A 645 4.49 -6.61 -3.01
N GLY A 646 5.47 -7.50 -3.18
CA GLY A 646 5.98 -7.98 -4.47
C GLY A 646 7.38 -7.46 -4.83
N GLU A 647 7.80 -6.32 -4.30
CA GLU A 647 9.15 -5.76 -4.50
C GLU A 647 10.19 -6.39 -3.58
N VAL A 648 9.79 -6.75 -2.36
CA VAL A 648 10.63 -7.41 -1.36
C VAL A 648 10.18 -8.86 -1.21
N LEU A 649 11.06 -9.82 -1.44
CA LEU A 649 10.74 -11.25 -1.42
C LEU A 649 11.62 -12.00 -0.43
N ILE A 650 11.03 -12.89 0.36
CA ILE A 650 11.77 -13.78 1.26
C ILE A 650 11.93 -15.13 0.56
N ARG A 651 13.11 -15.36 -0.04
CA ARG A 651 13.41 -16.58 -0.81
C ARG A 651 13.53 -17.81 0.06
N SER A 652 14.06 -17.62 1.26
CA SER A 652 14.10 -18.66 2.29
C SER A 652 14.21 -18.02 3.67
N SER A 653 13.69 -18.71 4.68
CA SER A 653 13.92 -18.37 6.09
C SER A 653 13.99 -19.63 6.94
N ALA A 654 14.81 -19.60 7.97
CA ALA A 654 14.98 -20.70 8.91
C ALA A 654 15.39 -20.19 10.28
N LEU A 655 14.89 -20.87 11.32
CA LEU A 655 15.38 -20.71 12.68
C LEU A 655 16.42 -21.80 12.95
N GLU A 656 17.67 -21.38 13.16
CA GLU A 656 18.82 -22.24 13.42
C GLU A 656 19.21 -22.21 14.91
N GLY A 657 19.89 -23.27 15.36
CA GLY A 657 20.32 -23.42 16.76
C GLY A 657 19.27 -24.04 17.67
N ALA A 658 19.57 -24.09 18.98
CA ALA A 658 18.73 -24.70 19.99
C ALA A 658 18.86 -23.99 21.34
N GLY A 659 17.88 -24.19 22.23
CA GLY A 659 17.83 -23.52 23.53
C GLY A 659 17.80 -21.99 23.39
N ALA A 660 18.55 -21.31 24.26
CA ALA A 660 18.63 -19.85 24.31
C ALA A 660 19.43 -19.20 23.17
N LYS A 661 20.35 -19.93 22.50
CA LYS A 661 21.17 -19.35 21.43
C LYS A 661 20.60 -19.77 20.09
N ARG A 662 19.81 -18.88 19.47
CA ARG A 662 19.23 -19.11 18.15
C ARG A 662 19.67 -18.05 17.16
N THR A 663 19.56 -18.37 15.88
CA THR A 663 19.82 -17.45 14.78
C THR A 663 18.70 -17.59 13.77
N LEU A 664 18.05 -16.47 13.45
CA LEU A 664 17.14 -16.44 12.31
C LEU A 664 17.95 -16.11 11.06
N SER A 665 17.97 -17.04 10.09
CA SER A 665 18.54 -16.78 8.77
C SER A 665 17.43 -16.52 7.76
N ALA A 666 17.58 -15.49 6.94
CA ALA A 666 16.66 -15.18 5.84
C ALA A 666 17.44 -14.74 4.60
N GLU A 667 17.11 -15.28 3.43
CA GLU A 667 17.56 -14.76 2.14
C GLU A 667 16.48 -13.85 1.57
N VAL A 668 16.81 -12.59 1.38
CA VAL A 668 15.87 -11.55 0.96
C VAL A 668 16.32 -10.97 -0.37
N GLU A 669 15.38 -10.83 -1.29
CA GLU A 669 15.51 -10.13 -2.56
C GLU A 669 14.71 -8.83 -2.52
N TRP A 670 15.23 -7.76 -3.11
CA TRP A 670 14.50 -6.49 -3.25
C TRP A 670 14.82 -5.79 -4.56
N THR A 671 13.92 -4.93 -5.01
CA THR A 671 14.11 -4.08 -6.19
C THR A 671 14.50 -2.65 -5.83
N PHE A 672 13.81 -1.98 -4.90
CA PHE A 672 14.18 -0.64 -4.43
C PHE A 672 15.37 -0.70 -3.44
N PRO A 673 16.12 0.40 -3.26
CA PRO A 673 17.14 0.49 -2.21
C PRO A 673 16.56 0.11 -0.83
N PRO A 674 17.15 -0.85 -0.11
CA PRO A 674 16.58 -1.40 1.12
C PRO A 674 16.78 -0.45 2.31
N GLU A 675 15.83 -0.40 3.25
CA GLU A 675 15.86 0.47 4.43
C GLU A 675 16.40 -0.26 5.65
N PHE A 676 15.75 -1.36 6.04
CA PHE A 676 16.12 -2.17 7.19
C PHE A 676 15.54 -3.58 7.10
N VAL A 677 16.15 -4.49 7.87
CA VAL A 677 15.53 -5.74 8.29
C VAL A 677 15.28 -5.69 9.79
N GLU A 678 14.33 -6.47 10.26
CA GLU A 678 14.04 -6.56 11.68
C GLU A 678 13.72 -7.98 12.12
N LEU A 679 14.09 -8.25 13.37
CA LEU A 679 13.65 -9.39 14.13
C LEU A 679 12.74 -8.90 15.24
N VAL A 680 11.54 -9.47 15.36
CA VAL A 680 10.55 -9.12 16.39
C VAL A 680 10.22 -10.38 17.18
N TRP A 681 10.15 -10.29 18.50
CA TRP A 681 9.82 -11.43 19.36
C TRP A 681 8.99 -11.00 20.56
N GLY A 682 8.29 -11.95 21.16
CA GLY A 682 7.53 -11.73 22.39
C GLY A 682 7.75 -12.81 23.43
N ASP A 683 7.60 -12.45 24.71
CA ASP A 683 7.69 -13.35 25.87
C ASP A 683 6.31 -13.79 26.40
N GLY A 684 5.22 -13.35 25.74
CA GLY A 684 3.85 -13.53 26.19
C GLY A 684 3.25 -12.33 26.92
N SER A 685 4.03 -11.29 27.17
CA SER A 685 3.58 -10.03 27.77
C SER A 685 4.16 -8.82 27.06
N ARG A 686 5.46 -8.83 26.76
CA ARG A 686 6.19 -7.78 26.08
C ARG A 686 6.59 -8.23 24.68
N VAL A 687 6.81 -7.24 23.83
CA VAL A 687 7.29 -7.41 22.46
C VAL A 687 8.53 -6.54 22.33
N ASP A 688 9.66 -7.14 21.95
CA ASP A 688 10.85 -6.38 21.59
C ASP A 688 11.21 -6.63 20.13
N ARG A 689 12.12 -5.79 19.64
CA ARG A 689 12.62 -5.87 18.28
C ARG A 689 14.08 -5.46 18.19
N GLU A 690 14.75 -6.00 17.20
CA GLU A 690 16.05 -5.55 16.74
C GLU A 690 15.93 -5.12 15.28
N VAL A 691 16.39 -3.91 14.98
CA VAL A 691 16.35 -3.34 13.63
C VAL A 691 17.77 -3.19 13.12
N THR A 692 18.09 -3.83 12.01
CA THR A 692 19.37 -3.69 11.32
C THR A 692 19.19 -2.84 10.08
N SER A 693 19.87 -1.69 10.05
CA SER A 693 19.83 -0.80 8.89
C SER A 693 20.47 -1.45 7.66
N LEU A 694 19.80 -1.33 6.51
CA LEU A 694 20.30 -1.77 5.20
C LEU A 694 20.65 -0.60 4.28
N THR A 695 20.69 0.63 4.78
CA THR A 695 20.93 1.84 3.96
C THR A 695 22.27 1.81 3.21
N GLY A 696 23.21 0.96 3.62
CA GLY A 696 24.48 0.69 2.93
C GLY A 696 24.37 -0.17 1.66
N GLN A 697 23.22 -0.78 1.38
CA GLN A 697 23.01 -1.67 0.23
C GLN A 697 22.28 -0.97 -0.92
N GLY A 698 22.50 -1.45 -2.15
CA GLY A 698 21.89 -0.90 -3.37
C GLY A 698 20.56 -1.58 -3.74
N ALA A 699 19.92 -1.05 -4.77
CA ALA A 699 18.76 -1.64 -5.44
C ALA A 699 19.10 -3.00 -6.11
N PHE A 700 18.08 -3.80 -6.42
CA PHE A 700 18.18 -5.05 -7.18
C PHE A 700 19.19 -6.09 -6.65
N ALA A 701 19.17 -6.34 -5.34
CA ALA A 701 20.09 -7.27 -4.70
C ALA A 701 19.36 -8.43 -4.03
N VAL A 702 20.12 -9.51 -3.80
CA VAL A 702 19.72 -10.67 -3.00
C VAL A 702 20.78 -10.87 -1.94
N THR A 703 20.38 -10.82 -0.67
CA THR A 703 21.31 -10.91 0.46
C THR A 703 20.78 -11.89 1.50
N ARG A 704 21.69 -12.68 2.06
CA ARG A 704 21.42 -13.54 3.20
C ARG A 704 21.75 -12.82 4.50
N HIS A 705 20.77 -12.71 5.37
CA HIS A 705 20.90 -12.19 6.73
C HIS A 705 20.99 -13.36 7.72
N ARG A 706 21.82 -13.20 8.75
CA ARG A 706 21.90 -14.09 9.92
C ARG A 706 21.81 -13.22 11.16
N LEU A 707 20.68 -13.31 11.86
CA LEU A 707 20.33 -12.46 12.99
C LEU A 707 20.35 -13.33 14.27
N PRO A 708 21.47 -13.39 14.99
CA PRO A 708 21.53 -14.10 16.26
C PRO A 708 20.70 -13.35 17.30
N PHE A 709 19.98 -14.09 18.15
CA PHE A 709 19.23 -13.50 19.26
C PHE A 709 19.20 -14.46 20.45
N ASP A 710 19.08 -13.91 21.64
CA ASP A 710 18.79 -14.70 22.84
C ASP A 710 17.31 -15.09 22.84
N ALA A 711 17.01 -16.39 22.80
CA ALA A 711 15.68 -16.97 22.83
C ALA A 711 15.19 -17.31 24.25
N ALA A 712 16.01 -17.10 25.30
CA ALA A 712 15.62 -17.40 26.67
C ALA A 712 14.36 -16.63 27.08
N GLY A 713 13.34 -17.36 27.56
CA GLY A 713 12.06 -16.81 28.01
C GLY A 713 11.14 -16.30 26.88
N LYS A 714 11.56 -16.38 25.61
CA LYS A 714 10.76 -15.91 24.47
C LYS A 714 9.84 -17.00 23.96
N LYS A 715 8.62 -16.62 23.58
CA LYS A 715 7.59 -17.54 23.07
C LYS A 715 7.51 -17.59 21.57
N TRP A 716 7.82 -16.51 20.87
CA TRP A 716 7.74 -16.47 19.41
C TRP A 716 8.71 -15.45 18.82
N VAL A 717 9.06 -15.62 17.55
CA VAL A 717 9.92 -14.72 16.78
C VAL A 717 9.42 -14.60 15.33
N ARG A 718 9.52 -13.43 14.71
CA ARG A 718 9.24 -13.18 13.28
C ARG A 718 10.27 -12.26 12.66
N PHE A 719 10.41 -12.34 11.35
CA PHE A 719 11.31 -11.53 10.55
C PHE A 719 10.54 -10.64 9.58
N ALA A 720 11.05 -9.43 9.32
CA ALA A 720 10.57 -8.58 8.23
C ALA A 720 11.71 -7.79 7.56
N ALA A 721 11.46 -7.37 6.33
CA ALA A 721 12.35 -6.54 5.52
C ALA A 721 11.56 -5.43 4.84
N TRP A 722 12.14 -4.22 4.79
CA TRP A 722 11.49 -3.02 4.26
C TRP A 722 12.45 -2.22 3.39
N ASP A 723 11.91 -1.61 2.33
CA ASP A 723 12.66 -0.77 1.39
C ASP A 723 12.35 0.73 1.52
N SER A 724 13.05 1.54 0.72
CA SER A 724 12.92 2.99 0.75
C SER A 724 11.54 3.48 0.28
N ALA A 725 10.80 2.72 -0.51
CA ALA A 725 9.45 3.08 -0.95
C ALA A 725 8.37 2.65 0.06
N GLY A 726 8.78 2.00 1.16
CA GLY A 726 7.88 1.49 2.18
C GLY A 726 7.27 0.13 1.83
N ASN A 727 7.78 -0.52 0.78
CA ASN A 727 7.41 -1.88 0.43
C ASN A 727 8.06 -2.84 1.42
N GLY A 728 7.49 -4.03 1.59
CA GLY A 728 8.04 -4.96 2.56
C GLY A 728 7.50 -6.37 2.44
N ALA A 729 8.19 -7.24 3.17
CA ALA A 729 7.78 -8.62 3.37
C ALA A 729 8.06 -9.08 4.80
N PHE A 730 7.23 -9.99 5.31
CA PHE A 730 7.41 -10.55 6.64
C PHE A 730 7.03 -12.03 6.71
N THR A 731 7.75 -12.78 7.55
CA THR A 731 7.43 -14.17 7.88
C THR A 731 6.34 -14.22 8.95
N GLN A 732 5.57 -15.31 8.96
CA GLN A 732 4.71 -15.59 10.10
C GLN A 732 5.53 -15.89 11.37
N PRO A 733 5.01 -15.60 12.58
CA PRO A 733 5.67 -15.95 13.83
C PRO A 733 5.97 -17.44 13.96
N VAL A 734 7.22 -17.75 14.33
CA VAL A 734 7.66 -19.09 14.72
C VAL A 734 7.61 -19.17 16.24
N HIS A 735 6.80 -20.08 16.78
CA HIS A 735 6.74 -20.33 18.21
C HIS A 735 7.98 -21.12 18.68
N LEU A 736 8.62 -20.59 19.71
CA LEU A 736 9.83 -21.12 20.32
C LEU A 736 9.43 -22.15 21.38
N ARG A 737 9.86 -23.38 21.18
CA ARG A 737 9.78 -24.45 22.17
C ARG A 737 10.98 -24.43 23.09
#